data_AF-A0A3L6T0J3-F1
#
_entry.id   AF-A0A3L6T0J3-F1
#
_cell.length_a   1.000
_cell.length_b   1.000
_cell.length_c   1.000
_cell.angle_alpha   90.00
_cell.angle_beta   90.00
_cell.angle_gamma   90.00
#
_symmetry.space_group_name_H-M   'P 1'
#
loop_
_entity.id
_entity.type
_entity.pdbx_description
1 polymer ?
#
loop_
_entity_poly.entity_id
_entity_poly.type
_entity_poly.pdbx_seq_one_letter_code
_entity_poly.pdbx_strand_id
1 'polypeptide(L)'
;MPAPAMARAALPLVLALLLLLRCAPEPAAAVRFDYATLTLGSLKLLGDAHLKNGTIRLSRDLPVPTSGSGRALYASAVPVRAGFSTQFAFTVATLNPSSVGGGLAFVVAGDDSSLGDAGPYIGVATGTDAAAVEFDTLMDVQFGDVNGNHVGLDLGSMVSAAVADLDEAGVELTSGRTVNSWIDYRPDKAKGGILEVSVSYAAKRPMVPVLSAPVDLAESVKDAAFVGFSASTQGSTEVHAIEWWSFSTASPAPAPRSAPTPPPESPVIQPPPSVNPVLPSPLLPGVTTPSPPSATVSAPTSSISAASAPSNAAAGNAGSPHPPAHAAVAGAATAGAFVAASFAGFALWALARRARARKRTALAVATKRDSLASAAALARSPREFSYKELSAATRGFDASRVIGNGAFGTVYKGIIPDTGAMVAVKRCTKANANTNGEQARSEFLSELSIIAGLRHRNLLRLQGWCYEKGEILLVYDYMRNGSLDKALFDASAPVLPWHHRREILAGVASALTYLHHECERRVIHRDVKSSNVMLDEAFRARLGDFGLARQAEHGASPDATAAAGTMGYLAPEYLLTGRATEGTDVFSFGALVLEVACGRRPIGTEGRYNNLVEWVWSLHGEARILDAVDPRLGGEFDEGEVRRALLVGLACSSPEPALRPGMRAVVQMLSGEADPPFVPAARPSMSFSANHQLLLSLQDSVSDYNALGLTLSDSSSDSLSSSSLTSTLRRGGHDIGFSSTGGDAR
;
A
#
# COMPACT_ATOMS: atom_id res chain seq x y z
N MET A 1 -22.83 66.82 -74.71
CA MET A 1 -21.91 67.24 -73.64
C MET A 1 -22.60 67.05 -72.29
N PRO A 2 -21.97 66.31 -71.38
CA PRO A 2 -22.44 66.09 -70.01
C PRO A 2 -21.82 67.10 -69.02
N ALA A 3 -22.41 67.27 -67.84
CA ALA A 3 -21.72 67.54 -66.56
C ALA A 3 -22.72 67.28 -65.40
N PRO A 4 -22.26 66.75 -64.26
CA PRO A 4 -22.75 65.44 -63.85
C PRO A 4 -23.59 65.44 -62.57
N ALA A 5 -24.57 64.53 -62.55
CA ALA A 5 -25.41 64.18 -61.41
C ALA A 5 -24.65 63.33 -60.35
N MET A 6 -23.44 63.73 -59.95
CA MET A 6 -22.59 62.93 -59.04
C MET A 6 -22.68 63.32 -57.55
N ALA A 7 -23.36 64.41 -57.17
CA ALA A 7 -23.27 64.92 -55.79
C ALA A 7 -24.30 64.34 -54.78
N ARG A 8 -25.34 63.61 -55.21
CA ARG A 8 -26.40 63.11 -54.31
C ARG A 8 -26.32 61.62 -53.97
N ALA A 9 -25.50 60.85 -54.68
CA ALA A 9 -25.28 59.43 -54.41
C ALA A 9 -24.07 59.17 -53.48
N ALA A 10 -23.22 60.18 -53.24
CA ALA A 10 -21.99 60.02 -52.46
C ALA A 10 -22.25 59.92 -50.95
N LEU A 11 -23.25 60.61 -50.41
CA LEU A 11 -23.52 60.61 -48.96
C LEU A 11 -23.98 59.23 -48.42
N PRO A 12 -24.94 58.52 -49.05
CA PRO A 12 -25.31 57.18 -48.59
C PRO A 12 -24.20 56.14 -48.86
N LEU A 13 -23.40 56.32 -49.91
CA LEU A 13 -22.28 55.43 -50.20
C LEU A 13 -21.12 55.61 -49.21
N VAL A 14 -20.83 56.86 -48.81
CA VAL A 14 -19.83 57.17 -47.78
C VAL A 14 -20.32 56.74 -46.40
N LEU A 15 -21.63 56.87 -46.11
CA LEU A 15 -22.20 56.36 -44.86
C LEU A 15 -22.22 54.83 -44.82
N ALA A 16 -22.52 54.15 -45.94
CA ALA A 16 -22.43 52.71 -46.07
C ALA A 16 -20.98 52.20 -46.02
N LEU A 17 -20.02 52.93 -46.59
CA LEU A 17 -18.60 52.63 -46.49
C LEU A 17 -18.07 52.87 -45.08
N LEU A 18 -18.53 53.91 -44.37
CA LEU A 18 -18.20 54.15 -42.96
C LEU A 18 -18.88 53.15 -42.01
N LEU A 19 -20.08 52.65 -42.34
CA LEU A 19 -20.74 51.55 -41.64
C LEU A 19 -20.04 50.22 -41.92
N LEU A 20 -19.57 49.97 -43.14
CA LEU A 20 -18.77 48.79 -43.49
C LEU A 20 -17.35 48.85 -42.88
N LEU A 21 -16.74 50.04 -42.75
CA LEU A 21 -15.50 50.22 -42.00
C LEU A 21 -15.69 50.13 -40.47
N ARG A 22 -16.90 50.36 -39.94
CA ARG A 22 -17.27 50.09 -38.54
C ARG A 22 -17.75 48.65 -38.29
N CYS A 23 -18.03 47.90 -39.36
CA CYS A 23 -18.38 46.48 -39.33
C CYS A 23 -17.25 45.57 -39.79
N ALA A 24 -16.06 46.11 -40.07
CA ALA A 24 -14.86 45.29 -40.04
C ALA A 24 -14.70 44.80 -38.59
N PRO A 25 -14.65 43.48 -38.33
CA PRO A 25 -14.30 43.01 -37.00
C PRO A 25 -12.97 43.67 -36.65
N GLU A 26 -12.91 44.40 -35.52
CA GLU A 26 -11.60 44.77 -34.98
C GLU A 26 -10.77 43.49 -34.96
N PRO A 27 -9.50 43.49 -35.42
CA PRO A 27 -8.64 42.35 -35.20
C PRO A 27 -8.66 42.12 -33.69
N ALA A 28 -9.20 40.96 -33.27
CA ALA A 28 -9.35 40.63 -31.86
C ALA A 28 -8.04 41.01 -31.16
N ALA A 29 -8.11 41.99 -30.26
CA ALA A 29 -6.92 42.59 -29.69
C ALA A 29 -6.02 41.45 -29.19
N ALA A 30 -4.79 41.40 -29.68
CA ALA A 30 -3.88 40.31 -29.39
C ALA A 30 -3.75 40.16 -27.87
N VAL A 31 -4.16 39.00 -27.35
CA VAL A 31 -4.08 38.74 -25.92
C VAL A 31 -2.61 38.55 -25.59
N ARG A 32 -2.11 39.37 -24.67
CA ARG A 32 -0.77 39.27 -24.12
C ARG A 32 -0.84 39.46 -22.62
N PHE A 33 -0.22 38.55 -21.91
CA PHE A 33 0.02 38.70 -20.48
C PHE A 33 1.38 38.10 -20.14
N ASP A 34 1.95 38.61 -19.07
CA ASP A 34 3.16 38.11 -18.45
C ASP A 34 2.94 37.92 -16.95
N TYR A 35 3.88 37.29 -16.28
CA TYR A 35 3.77 36.99 -14.87
C TYR A 35 3.59 38.25 -14.00
N ALA A 36 4.13 39.39 -14.43
CA ALA A 36 4.01 40.66 -13.73
C ALA A 36 2.59 41.27 -13.82
N THR A 37 1.82 40.89 -14.84
CA THR A 37 0.44 41.34 -15.07
C THR A 37 -0.61 40.33 -14.60
N LEU A 38 -0.20 39.11 -14.23
CA LEU A 38 -1.09 38.11 -13.64
C LEU A 38 -1.48 38.51 -12.21
N THR A 39 -2.79 38.55 -11.95
CA THR A 39 -3.38 38.76 -10.62
C THR A 39 -4.28 37.58 -10.25
N LEU A 40 -4.67 37.47 -8.98
CA LEU A 40 -5.70 36.52 -8.53
C LEU A 40 -7.01 36.64 -9.33
N GLY A 41 -7.32 37.82 -9.88
CA GLY A 41 -8.51 38.02 -10.71
C GLY A 41 -8.37 37.56 -12.16
N SER A 42 -7.14 37.33 -12.64
CA SER A 42 -6.87 36.85 -14.00
C SER A 42 -6.51 35.36 -14.07
N LEU A 43 -6.49 34.68 -12.93
CA LEU A 43 -6.21 33.25 -12.82
C LEU A 43 -7.42 32.53 -12.23
N LYS A 44 -7.73 31.37 -12.79
CA LYS A 44 -8.71 30.43 -12.25
C LYS A 44 -7.95 29.20 -11.75
N LEU A 45 -7.98 28.98 -10.44
CA LEU A 45 -7.31 27.87 -9.78
C LEU A 45 -8.36 26.83 -9.38
N LEU A 46 -8.16 25.58 -9.80
CA LEU A 46 -9.06 24.47 -9.55
C LEU A 46 -8.31 23.34 -8.83
N GLY A 47 -9.04 22.61 -7.98
CA GLY A 47 -8.52 21.46 -7.23
C GLY A 47 -7.38 21.85 -6.31
N ASP A 48 -6.23 21.20 -6.48
CA ASP A 48 -5.06 21.42 -5.64
C ASP A 48 -4.24 22.66 -6.01
N ALA A 49 -4.60 23.33 -7.10
CA ALA A 49 -3.90 24.53 -7.53
C ALA A 49 -4.11 25.69 -6.55
N HIS A 50 -3.01 26.32 -6.14
CA HIS A 50 -3.03 27.45 -5.21
C HIS A 50 -1.82 28.36 -5.43
N LEU A 51 -1.87 29.60 -4.94
CA LEU A 51 -0.71 30.49 -4.95
C LEU A 51 0.10 30.31 -3.67
N LYS A 52 1.42 30.21 -3.80
CA LYS A 52 2.36 30.18 -2.67
C LYS A 52 3.60 31.00 -3.00
N ASN A 53 3.89 32.00 -2.18
CA ASN A 53 5.08 32.88 -2.33
C ASN A 53 5.24 33.48 -3.74
N GLY A 54 4.14 33.86 -4.39
CA GLY A 54 4.19 34.38 -5.75
C GLY A 54 4.59 33.34 -6.81
N THR A 55 4.38 32.05 -6.55
CA THR A 55 4.43 30.94 -7.53
C THR A 55 3.06 30.27 -7.62
N ILE A 56 2.69 29.78 -8.80
CA ILE A 56 1.46 28.99 -8.99
C ILE A 56 1.82 27.53 -8.68
N ARG A 57 1.27 26.98 -7.60
CA ARG A 57 1.37 25.57 -7.27
C ARG A 57 0.24 24.83 -7.95
N LEU A 58 0.54 23.74 -8.65
CA LEU A 58 -0.46 22.85 -9.27
C LEU A 58 -0.77 21.63 -8.41
N SER A 59 0.03 21.38 -7.37
CA SER A 59 -0.12 20.26 -6.43
C SER A 59 0.13 20.75 -5.01
N ARG A 60 -0.31 19.98 -4.01
CA ARG A 60 -0.10 20.31 -2.59
C ARG A 60 1.32 19.93 -2.17
N ASP A 61 1.94 20.78 -1.35
CA ASP A 61 3.25 20.52 -0.74
C ASP A 61 3.12 19.54 0.45
N LEU A 62 2.76 18.28 0.17
CA LEU A 62 2.57 17.25 1.18
C LEU A 62 3.81 16.36 1.31
N PRO A 63 4.32 16.11 2.54
CA PRO A 63 5.46 15.22 2.75
C PRO A 63 5.12 13.73 2.54
N VAL A 64 3.87 13.42 2.19
CA VAL A 64 3.34 12.07 1.99
C VAL A 64 2.79 11.96 0.58
N PRO A 65 2.98 10.81 -0.11
CA PRO A 65 2.47 10.65 -1.46
C PRO A 65 0.95 10.72 -1.48
N THR A 66 0.38 11.47 -2.42
CA THR A 66 -1.07 11.61 -2.57
C THR A 66 -1.45 11.60 -4.05
N SER A 67 -2.69 11.25 -4.38
CA SER A 67 -3.24 11.41 -5.73
C SER A 67 -4.15 12.64 -5.71
N GLY A 68 -3.67 13.73 -6.29
CA GLY A 68 -4.39 14.98 -6.44
C GLY A 68 -4.11 15.57 -7.80
N SER A 69 -5.08 16.34 -8.30
CA SER A 69 -4.94 17.14 -9.52
C SER A 69 -5.19 18.60 -9.20
N GLY A 70 -4.40 19.46 -9.84
CA GLY A 70 -4.64 20.90 -9.79
C GLY A 70 -4.49 21.51 -11.17
N ARG A 71 -5.31 22.52 -11.40
CA ARG A 71 -5.38 23.23 -12.68
C ARG A 71 -5.33 24.72 -12.46
N ALA A 72 -4.48 25.41 -13.20
CA ALA A 72 -4.39 26.86 -13.21
C ALA A 72 -4.60 27.38 -14.63
N LEU A 73 -5.74 28.03 -14.87
CA LEU A 73 -6.13 28.58 -16.17
C LEU A 73 -6.08 30.10 -16.15
N TYR A 74 -5.76 30.70 -17.30
CA TYR A 74 -6.04 32.11 -17.53
C TYR A 74 -7.57 32.30 -17.53
N ALA A 75 -8.07 33.25 -16.74
CA ALA A 75 -9.49 33.36 -16.42
C ALA A 75 -10.41 33.69 -17.62
N SER A 76 -9.84 34.17 -18.73
CA SER A 76 -10.58 34.54 -19.94
C SER A 76 -10.17 33.65 -21.11
N ALA A 77 -11.13 33.20 -21.92
CA ALA A 77 -10.83 32.46 -23.13
C ALA A 77 -10.08 33.33 -24.16
N VAL A 78 -9.09 32.76 -24.85
CA VAL A 78 -8.19 33.43 -25.79
C VAL A 78 -8.27 32.83 -27.21
N PRO A 79 -8.09 33.63 -28.27
CA PRO A 79 -8.17 33.15 -29.65
C PRO A 79 -6.85 32.47 -30.08
N VAL A 80 -6.75 31.15 -29.87
CA VAL A 80 -5.53 30.36 -30.15
C VAL A 80 -5.37 29.91 -31.61
N ARG A 81 -6.45 29.88 -32.40
CA ARG A 81 -6.46 29.39 -33.79
C ARG A 81 -5.56 30.17 -34.75
N ALA A 82 -5.33 31.45 -34.45
CA ALA A 82 -4.48 32.33 -35.25
C ALA A 82 -2.98 32.16 -34.96
N GLY A 83 -2.62 31.23 -34.08
CA GLY A 83 -1.27 31.02 -33.59
C GLY A 83 -1.07 31.62 -32.21
N PHE A 84 -0.19 31.01 -31.44
CA PHE A 84 0.21 31.51 -30.14
C PHE A 84 1.66 31.16 -29.83
N SER A 85 2.22 31.88 -28.87
CA SER A 85 3.51 31.61 -28.27
C SER A 85 3.36 31.70 -26.77
N THR A 86 3.87 30.71 -26.05
CA THR A 86 3.91 30.69 -24.60
C THR A 86 5.32 30.34 -24.13
N GLN A 87 5.74 30.99 -23.06
CA GLN A 87 7.01 30.72 -22.39
C GLN A 87 6.73 30.64 -20.90
N PHE A 88 7.28 29.63 -20.25
CA PHE A 88 7.13 29.48 -18.80
C PHE A 88 8.36 28.81 -18.19
N ALA A 89 8.54 29.05 -16.90
CA ALA A 89 9.52 28.39 -16.06
C ALA A 89 8.78 27.60 -14.98
N PHE A 90 9.20 26.36 -14.77
CA PHE A 90 8.57 25.47 -13.81
C PHE A 90 9.59 24.62 -13.07
N THR A 91 9.17 24.06 -11.93
CA THR A 91 9.92 23.05 -11.18
C THR A 91 9.02 21.85 -10.92
N VAL A 92 9.62 20.65 -11.06
CA VAL A 92 9.07 19.41 -10.51
C VAL A 92 10.07 18.92 -9.47
N ALA A 93 9.64 18.94 -8.22
CA ALA A 93 10.47 18.55 -7.09
C ALA A 93 9.80 17.40 -6.32
N THR A 94 10.55 16.34 -6.05
CA THR A 94 10.08 15.22 -5.24
C THR A 94 10.60 15.36 -3.81
N LEU A 95 9.72 15.34 -2.81
CA LEU A 95 10.15 15.30 -1.41
C LEU A 95 10.74 13.94 -1.01
N ASN A 96 10.36 12.87 -1.73
CA ASN A 96 10.93 11.53 -1.59
C ASN A 96 11.57 11.08 -2.92
N PRO A 97 12.89 10.85 -3.01
CA PRO A 97 13.59 10.48 -4.26
C PRO A 97 13.16 9.16 -4.89
N SER A 98 12.45 8.31 -4.14
CA SER A 98 11.89 7.04 -4.63
C SER A 98 10.46 7.16 -5.16
N SER A 99 9.89 8.38 -5.11
CA SER A 99 8.55 8.71 -5.54
C SER A 99 8.58 9.24 -6.97
N VAL A 100 7.87 8.58 -7.88
CA VAL A 100 7.71 8.98 -9.28
C VAL A 100 6.25 9.38 -9.45
N GLY A 101 5.97 10.59 -9.94
CA GLY A 101 4.61 11.11 -10.15
C GLY A 101 4.25 11.25 -11.62
N GLY A 102 3.12 11.89 -11.89
CA GLY A 102 2.54 11.98 -13.23
C GLY A 102 2.86 13.28 -13.97
N GLY A 103 3.75 14.14 -13.46
CA GLY A 103 4.18 15.33 -14.19
C GLY A 103 3.15 16.47 -14.32
N LEU A 104 3.39 17.35 -15.30
CA LEU A 104 2.53 18.51 -15.58
C LEU A 104 2.33 18.73 -17.08
N ALA A 105 1.25 19.39 -17.47
CA ALA A 105 0.95 19.72 -18.85
C ALA A 105 0.60 21.20 -19.04
N PHE A 106 1.00 21.77 -20.18
CA PHE A 106 0.41 22.99 -20.71
C PHE A 106 -0.82 22.63 -21.54
N VAL A 107 -1.97 23.21 -21.20
CA VAL A 107 -3.27 22.80 -21.78
C VAL A 107 -3.93 23.92 -22.57
N VAL A 108 -4.55 23.55 -23.69
CA VAL A 108 -5.50 24.34 -24.47
C VAL A 108 -6.88 23.71 -24.28
N ALA A 109 -7.67 24.28 -23.37
CA ALA A 109 -8.92 23.70 -22.88
C ALA A 109 -10.15 24.32 -23.54
N GLY A 110 -11.16 23.50 -23.84
CA GLY A 110 -12.45 23.95 -24.36
C GLY A 110 -13.37 24.57 -23.30
N ASP A 111 -13.10 24.31 -22.01
CA ASP A 111 -13.84 24.85 -20.87
C ASP A 111 -12.91 25.25 -19.71
N ASP A 112 -13.44 25.95 -18.70
CA ASP A 112 -12.70 26.47 -17.56
C ASP A 112 -13.11 25.85 -16.21
N SER A 113 -13.86 24.75 -16.22
CA SER A 113 -14.50 24.15 -15.05
C SER A 113 -14.04 22.72 -14.79
N SER A 114 -13.55 22.04 -15.82
CA SER A 114 -13.08 20.66 -15.76
C SER A 114 -11.72 20.61 -15.03
N LEU A 115 -11.68 19.87 -13.92
CA LEU A 115 -10.50 19.73 -13.07
C LEU A 115 -9.46 18.73 -13.61
N GLY A 116 -9.79 17.95 -14.65
CA GLY A 116 -8.92 16.88 -15.15
C GLY A 116 -8.77 15.73 -14.15
N ASP A 117 -8.15 14.63 -14.58
CA ASP A 117 -8.01 13.43 -13.73
C ASP A 117 -6.73 13.49 -12.86
N ALA A 118 -6.83 12.99 -11.63
CA ALA A 118 -5.71 12.79 -10.69
C ALA A 118 -4.99 11.44 -10.90
N GLY A 119 -5.40 10.68 -11.92
CA GLY A 119 -4.74 9.49 -12.45
C GLY A 119 -3.65 9.79 -13.49
N PRO A 120 -3.41 8.91 -14.47
CA PRO A 120 -2.31 9.03 -15.46
C PRO A 120 -2.47 10.20 -16.45
N TYR A 121 -3.59 10.93 -16.39
CA TYR A 121 -3.90 11.95 -17.38
C TYR A 121 -3.28 13.31 -17.07
N ILE A 122 -2.35 13.43 -16.12
CA ILE A 122 -1.63 14.69 -15.85
C ILE A 122 -2.58 15.89 -15.59
N GLY A 123 -3.79 15.64 -15.07
CA GLY A 123 -4.82 16.66 -14.89
C GLY A 123 -5.44 17.21 -16.20
N VAL A 124 -5.30 16.49 -17.32
CA VAL A 124 -5.95 16.69 -18.61
C VAL A 124 -7.31 15.99 -18.60
N ALA A 125 -8.33 16.64 -19.16
CA ALA A 125 -9.68 16.11 -19.25
C ALA A 125 -9.96 15.61 -20.69
N THR A 126 -10.02 14.29 -20.85
CA THR A 126 -10.28 13.64 -22.15
C THR A 126 -11.65 14.05 -22.70
N GLY A 127 -11.66 14.66 -23.88
CA GLY A 127 -12.86 15.14 -24.57
C GLY A 127 -13.21 16.63 -24.37
N THR A 128 -12.57 17.33 -23.44
CA THR A 128 -12.71 18.80 -23.27
C THR A 128 -11.44 19.56 -23.65
N ASP A 129 -10.28 18.93 -23.52
CA ASP A 129 -9.01 19.55 -23.86
C ASP A 129 -8.67 19.33 -25.33
N ALA A 130 -8.43 20.43 -26.05
CA ALA A 130 -8.21 20.42 -27.50
C ALA A 130 -6.76 20.04 -27.86
N ALA A 131 -5.81 20.40 -26.99
CA ALA A 131 -4.41 19.98 -27.05
C ALA A 131 -3.75 20.11 -25.68
N ALA A 132 -2.82 19.20 -25.36
CA ALA A 132 -1.96 19.27 -24.19
C ALA A 132 -0.50 19.00 -24.59
N VAL A 133 0.44 19.76 -24.04
CA VAL A 133 1.88 19.47 -24.11
C VAL A 133 2.31 19.00 -22.74
N GLU A 134 2.65 17.73 -22.65
CA GLU A 134 2.89 17.00 -21.40
C GLU A 134 4.38 16.94 -21.11
N PHE A 135 4.74 17.15 -19.84
CA PHE A 135 6.09 16.97 -19.30
C PHE A 135 5.98 15.83 -18.30
N ASP A 136 6.15 14.62 -18.80
CA ASP A 136 5.84 13.40 -18.06
C ASP A 136 7.06 12.88 -17.31
N THR A 137 6.83 12.56 -16.05
CA THR A 137 7.81 12.03 -15.10
C THR A 137 7.61 10.54 -14.82
N LEU A 138 6.56 9.92 -15.38
CA LEU A 138 6.30 8.48 -15.30
C LEU A 138 6.47 7.79 -16.65
N MET A 139 6.81 6.50 -16.60
CA MET A 139 6.79 5.64 -17.79
C MET A 139 5.58 4.72 -17.72
N ASP A 140 4.52 5.09 -18.43
CA ASP A 140 3.33 4.28 -18.62
C ASP A 140 3.44 3.44 -19.91
N VAL A 141 3.93 2.20 -19.75
CA VAL A 141 4.05 1.21 -20.83
C VAL A 141 2.74 1.00 -21.61
N GLN A 142 1.60 1.25 -20.96
CA GLN A 142 0.26 1.13 -21.54
C GLN A 142 -0.04 2.24 -22.59
N PHE A 143 0.60 3.41 -22.50
CA PHE A 143 0.40 4.55 -23.40
C PHE A 143 1.51 4.73 -24.43
N GLY A 144 2.58 3.92 -24.33
CA GLY A 144 3.65 3.87 -25.33
C GLY A 144 4.81 4.81 -25.02
N ASP A 145 4.95 5.22 -23.76
CA ASP A 145 5.97 6.16 -23.32
C ASP A 145 7.37 5.66 -23.60
N VAL A 146 8.23 6.58 -24.05
CA VAL A 146 9.62 6.26 -24.37
C VAL A 146 10.43 6.01 -23.10
N ASN A 147 10.20 6.82 -22.06
CA ASN A 147 10.78 6.73 -20.72
C ASN A 147 9.98 7.62 -19.73
N GLY A 148 10.41 7.71 -18.46
CA GLY A 148 9.81 8.59 -17.45
C GLY A 148 10.42 10.01 -17.40
N ASN A 149 10.92 10.51 -18.52
CA ASN A 149 11.50 11.85 -18.65
C ASN A 149 11.33 12.35 -20.09
N HIS A 150 10.08 12.56 -20.51
CA HIS A 150 9.77 12.90 -21.90
C HIS A 150 8.80 14.08 -22.02
N VAL A 151 8.72 14.63 -23.24
CA VAL A 151 7.70 15.62 -23.61
C VAL A 151 6.76 15.03 -24.66
N GLY A 152 5.47 15.06 -24.35
CA GLY A 152 4.39 14.52 -25.17
C GLY A 152 3.49 15.61 -25.75
N LEU A 153 2.82 15.32 -26.86
CA LEU A 153 1.78 16.17 -27.44
C LEU A 153 0.51 15.34 -27.62
N ASP A 154 -0.49 15.69 -26.82
CA ASP A 154 -1.74 14.96 -26.71
C ASP A 154 -2.88 15.74 -27.37
N LEU A 155 -3.62 15.06 -28.26
CA LEU A 155 -4.70 15.64 -29.07
C LEU A 155 -6.02 14.89 -28.79
N GLY A 156 -6.62 15.16 -27.63
CA GLY A 156 -7.89 14.53 -27.23
C GLY A 156 -7.80 13.01 -27.01
N SER A 157 -6.60 12.48 -26.83
CA SER A 157 -6.24 11.07 -26.63
C SER A 157 -5.13 10.99 -25.58
N MET A 158 -5.02 9.85 -24.88
CA MET A 158 -3.93 9.54 -23.92
C MET A 158 -2.64 9.06 -24.60
N VAL A 159 -2.68 8.80 -25.90
CA VAL A 159 -1.49 8.41 -26.65
C VAL A 159 -1.00 9.64 -27.38
N SER A 160 0.20 10.10 -27.00
CA SER A 160 0.88 11.22 -27.63
C SER A 160 0.94 11.07 -29.14
N ALA A 161 0.44 12.08 -29.85
CA ALA A 161 0.56 12.19 -31.30
C ALA A 161 2.01 12.42 -31.73
N ALA A 162 2.82 13.01 -30.85
CA ALA A 162 4.26 13.17 -31.01
C ALA A 162 4.94 13.16 -29.64
N VAL A 163 6.13 12.56 -29.54
CA VAL A 163 6.89 12.42 -28.30
C VAL A 163 8.37 12.69 -28.54
N ALA A 164 9.05 13.26 -27.55
CA ALA A 164 10.50 13.45 -27.56
C ALA A 164 11.11 13.15 -26.19
N ASP A 165 12.23 12.44 -26.18
CA ASP A 165 13.02 12.11 -25.00
C ASP A 165 13.81 13.34 -24.51
N LEU A 166 13.68 13.70 -23.23
CA LEU A 166 14.38 14.86 -22.66
C LEU A 166 15.82 14.54 -22.22
N ASP A 167 16.20 13.26 -22.12
CA ASP A 167 17.58 12.86 -21.86
C ASP A 167 18.51 13.36 -22.98
N GLU A 168 18.04 13.35 -24.24
CA GLU A 168 18.76 13.88 -25.40
C GLU A 168 18.97 15.40 -25.33
N ALA A 169 18.05 16.11 -24.68
CA ALA A 169 18.12 17.54 -24.44
C ALA A 169 18.95 17.91 -23.19
N GLY A 170 19.41 16.90 -22.42
CA GLY A 170 20.14 17.09 -21.17
C GLY A 170 19.29 17.73 -20.06
N VAL A 171 17.99 17.48 -20.07
CA VAL A 171 17.03 17.99 -19.08
C VAL A 171 16.41 16.81 -18.33
N GLU A 172 16.32 16.92 -17.02
CA GLU A 172 15.73 15.92 -16.11
C GLU A 172 14.63 16.62 -15.31
N LEU A 173 13.38 16.27 -15.59
CA LEU A 173 12.22 16.97 -15.06
C LEU A 173 12.18 16.95 -13.52
N THR A 174 12.47 15.80 -12.91
CA THR A 174 12.42 15.57 -11.44
C THR A 174 13.63 16.10 -10.67
N SER A 175 14.57 16.79 -11.33
CA SER A 175 15.80 17.31 -10.71
C SER A 175 15.56 18.40 -9.66
N GLY A 176 14.35 18.95 -9.55
CA GLY A 176 14.02 20.11 -8.72
C GLY A 176 14.62 21.43 -9.21
N ARG A 177 15.35 21.42 -10.34
CA ARG A 177 15.91 22.62 -10.97
C ARG A 177 14.83 23.30 -11.82
N THR A 178 14.90 24.62 -11.93
CA THR A 178 14.01 25.38 -12.82
C THR A 178 14.23 24.98 -14.27
N VAL A 179 13.17 24.48 -14.91
CA VAL A 179 13.09 24.13 -16.33
C VAL A 179 12.37 25.26 -17.07
N ASN A 180 12.95 25.74 -18.17
CA ASN A 180 12.33 26.72 -19.06
C ASN A 180 11.78 26.02 -20.29
N SER A 181 10.54 26.36 -20.66
CA SER A 181 9.87 25.81 -21.83
C SER A 181 9.31 26.91 -22.74
N TRP A 182 9.38 26.68 -24.04
CA TRP A 182 8.79 27.52 -25.09
C TRP A 182 7.91 26.65 -25.98
N ILE A 183 6.65 27.04 -26.15
CA ILE A 183 5.73 26.38 -27.06
C ILE A 183 5.23 27.42 -28.07
N ASP A 184 5.46 27.16 -29.35
CA ASP A 184 4.98 27.98 -30.45
C ASP A 184 4.05 27.18 -31.34
N TYR A 185 2.85 27.70 -31.58
CA TYR A 185 1.93 27.20 -32.58
C TYR A 185 1.84 28.15 -33.77
N ARG A 186 2.18 27.65 -34.96
CA ARG A 186 2.07 28.39 -36.22
C ARG A 186 0.99 27.73 -37.10
N PRO A 187 -0.16 28.37 -37.33
CA PRO A 187 -1.20 27.80 -38.17
C PRO A 187 -0.78 27.82 -39.65
N ASP A 188 -1.06 26.74 -40.37
CA ASP A 188 -0.94 26.64 -41.82
C ASP A 188 -2.26 26.11 -42.39
N LYS A 189 -2.93 26.92 -43.22
CA LYS A 189 -4.23 26.59 -43.81
C LYS A 189 -4.18 25.45 -44.83
N ALA A 190 -3.01 25.10 -45.35
CA ALA A 190 -2.83 24.08 -46.38
C ALA A 190 -2.29 22.74 -45.87
N LYS A 191 -1.63 22.73 -44.70
CA LYS A 191 -0.89 21.55 -44.20
C LYS A 191 -1.24 21.13 -42.77
N GLY A 192 -2.19 21.81 -42.11
CA GLY A 192 -2.33 21.74 -40.66
C GLY A 192 -1.22 22.56 -40.01
N GLY A 193 -1.50 23.23 -38.89
CA GLY A 193 -0.48 24.04 -38.21
C GLY A 193 0.70 23.20 -37.70
N ILE A 194 1.78 23.86 -37.29
CA ILE A 194 2.94 23.22 -36.65
C ILE A 194 3.06 23.73 -35.23
N LEU A 195 3.25 22.81 -34.27
CA LEU A 195 3.56 23.09 -32.89
C LEU A 195 5.02 22.69 -32.61
N GLU A 196 5.80 23.63 -32.09
CA GLU A 196 7.21 23.44 -31.72
C GLU A 196 7.38 23.61 -30.20
N VAL A 197 8.04 22.65 -29.55
CA VAL A 197 8.39 22.70 -28.13
C VAL A 197 9.90 22.75 -27.97
N SER A 198 10.40 23.68 -27.15
CA SER A 198 11.82 23.77 -26.77
C SER A 198 11.93 23.74 -25.25
N VAL A 199 12.92 23.04 -24.70
CA VAL A 199 13.12 22.89 -23.25
C VAL A 199 14.58 23.12 -22.90
N SER A 200 14.87 23.83 -21.80
CA SER A 200 16.24 24.04 -21.31
C SER A 200 16.31 24.46 -19.84
N TYR A 201 17.39 24.10 -19.15
CA TYR A 201 17.75 24.73 -17.88
C TYR A 201 18.24 26.18 -18.05
N ALA A 202 18.71 26.56 -19.24
CA ALA A 202 19.14 27.94 -19.50
C ALA A 202 17.93 28.83 -19.79
N ALA A 203 17.96 30.08 -19.32
CA ALA A 203 16.93 31.08 -19.65
C ALA A 203 16.91 31.50 -21.14
N LYS A 204 17.84 30.98 -21.95
CA LYS A 204 17.93 31.22 -23.39
C LYS A 204 17.34 30.04 -24.15
N ARG A 205 16.42 30.33 -25.07
CA ARG A 205 15.81 29.33 -25.95
C ARG A 205 16.86 28.58 -26.78
N PRO A 206 16.82 27.24 -26.82
CA PRO A 206 17.62 26.43 -27.75
C PRO A 206 17.35 26.78 -29.21
N MET A 207 18.34 26.58 -30.09
CA MET A 207 18.16 26.81 -31.53
C MET A 207 17.30 25.73 -32.20
N VAL A 208 17.30 24.52 -31.65
CA VAL A 208 16.57 23.36 -32.17
C VAL A 208 15.48 23.00 -31.16
N PRO A 209 14.21 22.90 -31.58
CA PRO A 209 13.15 22.42 -30.70
C PRO A 209 13.32 20.93 -30.42
N VAL A 210 12.94 20.49 -29.22
CA VAL A 210 12.95 19.07 -28.83
C VAL A 210 11.81 18.30 -29.50
N LEU A 211 10.68 18.98 -29.76
CA LEU A 211 9.51 18.41 -30.43
C LEU A 211 9.02 19.37 -31.53
N SER A 212 8.72 18.84 -32.71
CA SER A 212 8.06 19.58 -33.80
C SER A 212 7.05 18.66 -34.46
N ALA A 213 5.77 19.02 -34.36
CA ALA A 213 4.67 18.14 -34.77
C ALA A 213 3.54 18.91 -35.48
N PRO A 214 2.86 18.29 -36.47
CA PRO A 214 1.68 18.86 -37.08
C PRO A 214 0.49 18.83 -36.12
N VAL A 215 -0.24 19.94 -36.01
CA VAL A 215 -1.43 20.11 -35.16
C VAL A 215 -2.49 20.94 -35.87
N ASP A 216 -3.70 20.39 -35.97
CA ASP A 216 -4.86 21.15 -36.43
C ASP A 216 -5.79 21.51 -35.27
N LEU A 217 -5.63 22.73 -34.73
CA LEU A 217 -6.51 23.24 -33.69
C LEU A 217 -7.86 23.74 -34.23
N ALA A 218 -8.05 23.81 -35.55
CA ALA A 218 -9.26 24.36 -36.15
C ALA A 218 -10.47 23.41 -36.02
N GLU A 219 -10.25 22.10 -35.99
CA GLU A 219 -11.31 21.10 -35.78
C GLU A 219 -11.73 21.01 -34.30
N SER A 220 -10.77 21.14 -33.37
CA SER A 220 -11.00 20.93 -31.93
C SER A 220 -11.44 22.20 -31.19
N VAL A 221 -11.00 23.39 -31.61
CA VAL A 221 -11.32 24.67 -30.95
C VAL A 221 -12.38 25.44 -31.74
N LYS A 222 -13.60 25.54 -31.20
CA LYS A 222 -14.73 26.17 -31.91
C LYS A 222 -14.59 27.69 -32.09
N ASP A 223 -14.15 28.44 -31.07
CA ASP A 223 -13.97 29.91 -31.17
C ASP A 223 -12.81 30.50 -30.38
N ALA A 224 -12.80 30.29 -29.07
CA ALA A 224 -11.72 30.64 -28.15
C ALA A 224 -11.50 29.45 -27.20
N ALA A 225 -10.32 29.38 -26.60
CA ALA A 225 -9.94 28.32 -25.65
C ALA A 225 -9.35 28.93 -24.38
N PHE A 226 -9.43 28.22 -23.27
CA PHE A 226 -8.69 28.56 -22.06
C PHE A 226 -7.28 27.99 -22.16
N VAL A 227 -6.29 28.73 -21.68
CA VAL A 227 -4.89 28.29 -21.67
C VAL A 227 -4.38 28.28 -20.24
N GLY A 228 -3.51 27.33 -19.93
CA GLY A 228 -2.95 27.23 -18.60
C GLY A 228 -2.22 25.93 -18.37
N PHE A 229 -2.22 25.47 -17.13
CA PHE A 229 -1.48 24.30 -16.71
C PHE A 229 -2.35 23.34 -15.92
N SER A 230 -2.06 22.05 -16.05
CA SER A 230 -2.56 20.99 -15.19
C SER A 230 -1.38 20.18 -14.65
N ALA A 231 -1.56 19.55 -13.49
CA ALA A 231 -0.62 18.57 -12.99
C ALA A 231 -1.37 17.48 -12.23
N SER A 232 -0.79 16.29 -12.19
CA SER A 232 -1.25 15.17 -11.38
C SER A 232 -0.11 14.66 -10.53
N THR A 233 -0.37 14.42 -9.25
CA THR A 233 0.64 13.78 -8.40
C THR A 233 0.61 12.26 -8.54
N GLN A 234 -0.45 11.64 -9.07
CA GLN A 234 -0.56 10.18 -9.33
C GLN A 234 -0.04 9.26 -8.20
N GLY A 235 -0.24 9.64 -6.94
CA GLY A 235 0.25 8.86 -5.79
C GLY A 235 1.71 9.12 -5.43
N SER A 236 2.27 10.26 -5.87
CA SER A 236 3.62 10.75 -5.62
C SER A 236 3.64 11.94 -4.65
N THR A 237 4.85 12.29 -4.22
CA THR A 237 5.21 13.51 -3.48
C THR A 237 5.73 14.63 -4.39
N GLU A 238 5.49 14.52 -5.69
CA GLU A 238 5.86 15.56 -6.65
C GLU A 238 5.13 16.86 -6.37
N VAL A 239 5.92 17.92 -6.36
CA VAL A 239 5.49 19.29 -6.21
C VAL A 239 5.76 20.01 -7.52
N HIS A 240 4.68 20.48 -8.12
CA HIS A 240 4.66 21.14 -9.41
C HIS A 240 4.42 22.64 -9.20
N ALA A 241 5.39 23.47 -9.58
CA ALA A 241 5.29 24.91 -9.45
C ALA A 241 5.59 25.60 -10.78
N ILE A 242 4.72 26.52 -11.19
CA ILE A 242 4.98 27.48 -12.25
C ILE A 242 5.56 28.74 -11.60
N GLU A 243 6.82 29.00 -11.88
CA GLU A 243 7.59 30.12 -11.31
C GLU A 243 7.40 31.40 -12.10
N TRP A 244 7.22 31.26 -13.41
CA TRP A 244 7.02 32.37 -14.33
C TRP A 244 6.25 31.91 -15.57
N TRP A 245 5.41 32.78 -16.14
CA TRP A 245 4.60 32.47 -17.32
C TRP A 245 4.33 33.73 -18.16
N SER A 246 4.41 33.58 -19.49
CA SER A 246 4.05 34.58 -20.49
C SER A 246 3.34 33.93 -21.66
N PHE A 247 2.35 34.61 -22.22
CA PHE A 247 1.53 34.11 -23.32
C PHE A 247 1.19 35.24 -24.30
N SER A 248 1.19 34.93 -25.60
CA SER A 248 0.85 35.87 -26.68
C SER A 248 0.14 35.18 -27.83
N THR A 249 -1.01 35.70 -28.26
CA THR A 249 -1.69 35.27 -29.51
C THR A 249 -1.26 36.04 -30.76
N ALA A 250 -0.34 37.00 -30.64
CA ALA A 250 0.18 37.72 -31.79
C ALA A 250 1.43 37.05 -32.35
N SER A 251 1.35 36.60 -33.60
CA SER A 251 2.49 36.10 -34.38
C SER A 251 3.00 37.19 -35.35
N PRO A 252 4.33 37.37 -35.52
CA PRO A 252 5.39 36.69 -34.79
C PRO A 252 5.69 37.35 -33.44
N ALA A 253 6.08 36.54 -32.44
CA ALA A 253 6.50 37.03 -31.13
C ALA A 253 7.76 37.92 -31.25
N PRO A 254 7.81 39.11 -30.62
CA PRO A 254 9.04 39.90 -30.57
C PRO A 254 10.09 39.20 -29.69
N ALA A 255 11.38 39.41 -30.00
CA ALA A 255 12.50 38.88 -29.22
C ALA A 255 12.40 39.30 -27.73
N PRO A 256 12.75 38.42 -26.77
CA PRO A 256 12.63 38.71 -25.35
C PRO A 256 13.48 39.91 -24.97
N ARG A 257 12.89 40.88 -24.27
CA ARG A 257 13.66 41.89 -23.53
C ARG A 257 14.38 41.15 -22.41
N SER A 258 15.69 41.40 -22.26
CA SER A 258 16.55 40.83 -21.22
C SER A 258 15.81 40.78 -19.87
N ALA A 259 15.73 39.57 -19.29
CA ALA A 259 15.13 39.35 -17.98
C ALA A 259 15.77 40.29 -16.92
N PRO A 260 15.01 40.70 -15.89
CA PRO A 260 15.61 41.35 -14.73
C PRO A 260 16.64 40.41 -14.11
N THR A 261 17.81 40.95 -13.75
CA THR A 261 18.82 40.24 -12.97
C THR A 261 18.20 39.66 -11.69
N PRO A 262 18.50 38.39 -11.33
CA PRO A 262 18.02 37.81 -10.08
C PRO A 262 18.59 38.58 -8.88
N PRO A 263 17.88 38.62 -7.73
CA PRO A 263 18.44 39.15 -6.49
C PRO A 263 19.68 38.34 -6.08
N PRO A 264 20.64 38.95 -5.35
CA PRO A 264 21.87 38.28 -4.96
C PRO A 264 21.54 37.02 -4.13
N GLU A 265 22.26 35.93 -4.42
CA GLU A 265 22.19 34.67 -3.66
C GLU A 265 22.22 34.96 -2.17
N SER A 266 21.20 34.47 -1.46
CA SER A 266 21.27 34.37 0.00
C SER A 266 22.39 33.40 0.35
N PRO A 267 23.24 33.70 1.35
CA PRO A 267 24.39 32.87 1.67
C PRO A 267 23.92 31.46 2.02
N VAL A 268 24.50 30.48 1.31
CA VAL A 268 24.37 29.05 1.59
C VAL A 268 24.79 28.83 3.05
N ILE A 269 23.83 28.48 3.91
CA ILE A 269 24.13 27.93 5.22
C ILE A 269 24.72 26.54 4.96
N GLN A 270 26.04 26.42 5.07
CA GLN A 270 26.70 25.12 5.09
C GLN A 270 26.13 24.31 6.26
N PRO A 271 25.82 23.02 6.08
CA PRO A 271 25.52 22.15 7.20
C PRO A 271 26.76 22.12 8.13
N PRO A 272 26.58 22.19 9.46
CA PRO A 272 27.72 22.12 10.37
C PRO A 272 28.44 20.77 10.21
N PRO A 273 29.77 20.73 10.40
CA PRO A 273 30.52 19.49 10.35
C PRO A 273 30.00 18.51 11.39
N SER A 274 29.87 17.24 10.98
CA SER A 274 29.43 16.12 11.79
C SER A 274 30.30 15.98 13.05
N VAL A 275 29.85 16.54 14.16
CA VAL A 275 30.37 16.23 15.48
C VAL A 275 29.67 14.95 15.92
N ASN A 276 30.36 13.83 15.87
CA ASN A 276 29.93 12.61 16.54
C ASN A 276 29.82 12.89 18.06
N PRO A 277 28.64 12.82 18.68
CA PRO A 277 28.57 12.68 20.12
C PRO A 277 28.81 11.22 20.44
N VAL A 278 30.05 10.89 20.81
CA VAL A 278 30.32 9.68 21.58
C VAL A 278 29.65 9.89 22.94
N LEU A 279 28.52 9.24 23.16
CA LEU A 279 28.01 8.99 24.52
C LEU A 279 28.55 7.63 25.01
N PRO A 280 29.02 7.54 26.27
CA PRO A 280 29.68 6.36 26.79
C PRO A 280 28.70 5.22 27.08
N SER A 281 29.07 4.01 26.68
CA SER A 281 28.39 2.77 27.06
C SER A 281 28.43 2.56 28.58
N PRO A 282 27.35 2.06 29.22
CA PRO A 282 27.36 1.70 30.62
C PRO A 282 28.20 0.42 30.84
N LEU A 283 29.23 0.55 31.67
CA LEU A 283 30.03 -0.56 32.20
C LEU A 283 29.18 -1.39 33.18
N LEU A 284 28.99 -2.68 32.86
CA LEU A 284 28.74 -3.73 33.86
C LEU A 284 30.10 -4.28 34.33
N PRO A 285 30.33 -4.43 35.66
CA PRO A 285 31.61 -4.90 36.17
C PRO A 285 31.70 -6.43 36.15
N GLY A 286 32.84 -6.91 35.63
CA GLY A 286 33.47 -8.16 36.07
C GLY A 286 33.31 -9.36 35.14
N VAL A 287 34.25 -9.52 34.20
CA VAL A 287 34.89 -10.81 33.88
C VAL A 287 36.28 -10.51 33.31
N THR A 288 37.33 -10.90 34.03
CA THR A 288 38.72 -10.94 33.54
C THR A 288 38.98 -12.28 32.86
N THR A 289 39.38 -12.28 31.59
CA THR A 289 40.12 -13.40 30.98
C THR A 289 41.11 -12.90 29.92
N PRO A 290 42.32 -13.50 29.83
CA PRO A 290 43.46 -12.93 29.12
C PRO A 290 43.51 -13.32 27.63
N SER A 291 44.31 -12.53 26.90
CA SER A 291 44.69 -12.63 25.50
C SER A 291 45.27 -13.99 25.08
N PRO A 292 45.14 -14.39 23.80
CA PRO A 292 46.09 -15.27 23.13
C PRO A 292 46.92 -14.52 22.06
N PRO A 293 48.18 -14.90 21.82
CA PRO A 293 48.98 -14.36 20.72
C PRO A 293 48.78 -15.14 19.41
N SER A 294 49.02 -14.42 18.32
CA SER A 294 48.94 -14.89 16.94
C SER A 294 50.14 -15.77 16.51
N ALA A 295 49.78 -16.84 15.81
CA ALA A 295 50.41 -17.51 14.66
C ALA A 295 51.94 -17.42 14.42
N THR A 296 52.57 -18.58 14.23
CA THR A 296 53.48 -18.80 13.09
C THR A 296 53.54 -20.28 12.68
N VAL A 297 53.68 -20.46 11.37
CA VAL A 297 53.57 -21.69 10.56
C VAL A 297 54.89 -22.48 10.56
N SER A 298 54.82 -23.81 10.54
CA SER A 298 55.70 -24.71 9.75
C SER A 298 55.24 -26.18 9.84
N ALA A 299 55.23 -26.87 8.70
CA ALA A 299 54.93 -28.31 8.50
C ALA A 299 56.22 -29.04 8.02
N PRO A 300 56.18 -30.31 7.58
CA PRO A 300 55.75 -31.56 8.25
C PRO A 300 56.88 -32.62 8.25
N THR A 301 56.72 -33.74 8.97
CA THR A 301 57.26 -35.05 8.51
C THR A 301 56.67 -36.27 9.25
N SER A 302 56.19 -37.19 8.43
CA SER A 302 55.84 -38.62 8.58
C SER A 302 56.39 -39.46 9.77
N SER A 303 55.55 -40.34 10.33
CA SER A 303 55.56 -41.83 10.12
C SER A 303 54.80 -42.58 11.24
N ILE A 304 53.73 -43.33 10.92
CA ILE A 304 53.61 -44.81 10.79
C ILE A 304 53.15 -45.55 12.09
N SER A 305 51.92 -46.11 12.00
CA SER A 305 51.39 -47.43 12.49
C SER A 305 51.60 -47.90 13.95
N ALA A 306 50.78 -48.75 14.58
CA ALA A 306 49.54 -49.46 14.26
C ALA A 306 48.93 -50.04 15.57
N ALA A 307 47.67 -50.46 15.49
CA ALA A 307 46.86 -51.09 16.53
C ALA A 307 47.27 -52.53 16.90
N SER A 308 46.85 -53.02 18.08
CA SER A 308 46.11 -54.29 18.28
C SER A 308 45.96 -54.70 19.76
N ALA A 309 44.74 -55.09 20.15
CA ALA A 309 44.40 -55.99 21.29
C ALA A 309 44.72 -57.49 20.91
N PRO A 310 44.38 -58.60 21.63
CA PRO A 310 43.44 -58.78 22.77
C PRO A 310 43.73 -59.94 23.82
N SER A 311 42.77 -60.13 24.76
CA SER A 311 42.14 -61.42 25.22
C SER A 311 42.57 -62.23 26.49
N ASN A 312 41.51 -62.67 27.23
CA ASN A 312 41.26 -63.91 28.03
C ASN A 312 42.00 -64.19 29.37
N ALA A 313 41.54 -65.00 30.35
CA ALA A 313 40.24 -65.49 30.91
C ALA A 313 40.55 -66.50 32.06
N ALA A 314 39.77 -66.48 33.18
CA ALA A 314 39.40 -67.55 34.18
C ALA A 314 40.50 -68.48 34.83
N ALA A 315 40.38 -69.20 35.97
CA ALA A 315 39.35 -69.66 36.92
C ALA A 315 40.01 -70.22 38.23
N GLY A 316 39.24 -70.54 39.29
CA GLY A 316 39.65 -71.49 40.36
C GLY A 316 38.91 -71.35 41.71
N ASN A 317 38.36 -72.46 42.25
CA ASN A 317 37.40 -72.55 43.37
C ASN A 317 37.82 -73.61 44.43
N ALA A 318 37.05 -73.72 45.54
CA ALA A 318 36.99 -74.75 46.64
C ALA A 318 37.71 -74.41 47.96
N GLY A 319 37.25 -74.72 49.19
CA GLY A 319 36.14 -75.56 49.71
C GLY A 319 35.97 -75.39 51.25
N SER A 320 34.94 -76.06 51.81
CA SER A 320 34.27 -76.01 53.15
C SER A 320 34.97 -76.83 54.30
N PRO A 321 34.36 -77.35 55.42
CA PRO A 321 33.06 -77.14 56.17
C PRO A 321 33.08 -77.28 57.76
N HIS A 322 31.89 -77.11 58.40
CA HIS A 322 31.27 -77.85 59.57
C HIS A 322 31.07 -77.27 61.02
N PRO A 323 29.98 -77.67 61.75
CA PRO A 323 29.43 -77.09 63.02
C PRO A 323 29.47 -78.05 64.25
N PRO A 324 28.78 -77.77 65.40
CA PRO A 324 27.47 -78.42 65.71
C PRO A 324 26.49 -77.63 66.64
N ALA A 325 25.32 -78.24 66.90
CA ALA A 325 24.07 -77.73 67.51
C ALA A 325 23.79 -78.24 68.94
N HIS A 326 22.84 -77.64 69.71
CA HIS A 326 21.92 -78.32 70.65
C HIS A 326 20.70 -77.43 71.10
N ALA A 327 19.52 -78.08 71.18
CA ALA A 327 18.18 -77.86 71.81
C ALA A 327 17.86 -76.58 72.64
N ALA A 328 16.74 -75.83 72.49
CA ALA A 328 15.28 -76.11 72.75
C ALA A 328 14.98 -76.36 74.27
N VAL A 329 14.02 -75.77 75.02
CA VAL A 329 12.60 -75.34 74.87
C VAL A 329 12.27 -74.42 76.10
N ALA A 330 11.46 -73.35 76.05
CA ALA A 330 10.04 -73.33 76.47
C ALA A 330 9.50 -71.88 76.56
N GLY A 331 8.24 -71.65 76.16
CA GLY A 331 7.56 -70.35 76.37
C GLY A 331 6.33 -70.11 75.49
N ALA A 332 5.41 -71.07 75.42
CA ALA A 332 4.14 -70.93 74.72
C ALA A 332 3.15 -70.07 75.53
N ALA A 333 3.19 -68.75 75.33
CA ALA A 333 2.09 -67.82 75.62
C ALA A 333 2.26 -66.45 74.94
N THR A 334 3.45 -66.15 74.40
CA THR A 334 3.73 -64.91 73.66
C THR A 334 3.73 -65.11 72.13
N ALA A 335 3.73 -66.37 71.65
CA ALA A 335 3.84 -66.68 70.22
C ALA A 335 2.59 -66.32 69.40
N GLY A 336 1.37 -66.46 69.95
CA GLY A 336 0.13 -66.14 69.22
C GLY A 336 0.00 -64.64 68.92
N ALA A 337 0.29 -63.79 69.91
CA ALA A 337 0.26 -62.34 69.75
C ALA A 337 1.41 -61.85 68.86
N PHE A 338 2.62 -62.43 68.99
CA PHE A 338 3.73 -62.08 68.09
C PHE A 338 3.47 -62.52 66.66
N VAL A 339 2.89 -63.69 66.41
CA VAL A 339 2.58 -64.15 65.04
C VAL A 339 1.44 -63.31 64.45
N ALA A 340 0.37 -63.04 65.20
CA ALA A 340 -0.72 -62.19 64.73
C ALA A 340 -0.27 -60.73 64.49
N ALA A 341 0.53 -60.16 65.39
CA ALA A 341 1.11 -58.83 65.20
C ALA A 341 2.13 -58.79 64.06
N SER A 342 2.90 -59.88 63.83
CA SER A 342 3.81 -59.98 62.70
C SER A 342 3.06 -60.10 61.38
N PHE A 343 1.96 -60.86 61.33
CA PHE A 343 1.09 -60.97 60.15
C PHE A 343 0.34 -59.67 59.88
N ALA A 344 -0.18 -59.00 60.92
CA ALA A 344 -0.82 -57.70 60.78
C ALA A 344 0.19 -56.63 60.34
N GLY A 345 1.40 -56.62 60.93
CA GLY A 345 2.50 -55.75 60.54
C GLY A 345 2.98 -56.00 59.11
N PHE A 346 3.07 -57.26 58.69
CA PHE A 346 3.41 -57.64 57.32
C PHE A 346 2.29 -57.26 56.34
N ALA A 347 1.01 -57.44 56.71
CA ALA A 347 -0.13 -57.03 55.90
C ALA A 347 -0.20 -55.50 55.75
N LEU A 348 -0.01 -54.75 56.84
CA LEU A 348 0.11 -53.28 56.82
C LEU A 348 1.31 -52.82 56.00
N TRP A 349 2.46 -53.49 56.13
CA TRP A 349 3.64 -53.20 55.33
C TRP A 349 3.42 -53.53 53.84
N ALA A 350 2.74 -54.62 53.51
CA ALA A 350 2.41 -55.02 52.14
C ALA A 350 1.37 -54.07 51.52
N LEU A 351 0.36 -53.65 52.28
CA LEU A 351 -0.63 -52.65 51.86
C LEU A 351 0.03 -51.27 51.70
N ALA A 352 0.93 -50.87 52.61
CA ALA A 352 1.70 -49.65 52.50
C ALA A 352 2.69 -49.69 51.32
N ARG A 353 3.32 -50.84 51.04
CA ARG A 353 4.16 -51.05 49.85
C ARG A 353 3.33 -50.97 48.58
N ARG A 354 2.14 -51.57 48.54
CA ARG A 354 1.22 -51.49 47.39
C ARG A 354 0.68 -50.07 47.20
N ALA A 355 0.35 -49.35 48.26
CA ALA A 355 -0.08 -47.95 48.21
C ALA A 355 1.06 -47.02 47.76
N ARG A 356 2.30 -47.23 48.24
CA ARG A 356 3.49 -46.51 47.79
C ARG A 356 3.84 -46.85 46.34
N ALA A 357 3.69 -48.10 45.91
CA ALA A 357 3.88 -48.50 44.52
C ALA A 357 2.84 -47.87 43.60
N ARG A 358 1.55 -47.85 44.00
CA ARG A 358 0.45 -47.17 43.29
C ARG A 358 0.64 -45.65 43.24
N LYS A 359 1.09 -45.01 44.33
CA LYS A 359 1.45 -43.58 44.33
C LYS A 359 2.64 -43.30 43.43
N ARG A 360 3.66 -44.18 43.40
CA ARG A 360 4.82 -44.04 42.50
C ARG A 360 4.45 -44.27 41.03
N THR A 361 3.55 -45.20 40.71
CA THR A 361 3.03 -45.38 39.34
C THR A 361 2.10 -44.26 38.93
N ALA A 362 1.21 -43.78 39.81
CA ALA A 362 0.35 -42.62 39.54
C ALA A 362 1.17 -41.35 39.36
N LEU A 363 2.21 -41.13 40.19
CA LEU A 363 3.13 -40.00 40.05
C LEU A 363 4.01 -40.14 38.80
N ALA A 364 4.47 -41.34 38.44
CA ALA A 364 5.20 -41.58 37.20
C ALA A 364 4.33 -41.42 35.95
N VAL A 365 3.03 -41.76 36.02
CA VAL A 365 2.06 -41.53 34.94
C VAL A 365 1.66 -40.06 34.85
N ALA A 366 1.55 -39.37 35.99
CA ALA A 366 1.34 -37.92 36.04
C ALA A 366 2.55 -37.16 35.49
N THR A 367 3.77 -37.47 35.94
CA THR A 367 4.99 -36.85 35.39
C THR A 367 5.22 -37.22 33.93
N LYS A 368 4.88 -38.44 33.48
CA LYS A 368 4.92 -38.81 32.05
C LYS A 368 3.85 -38.08 31.24
N ARG A 369 2.66 -37.82 31.80
CA ARG A 369 1.63 -36.98 31.16
C ARG A 369 2.04 -35.52 31.12
N ASP A 370 2.65 -34.98 32.17
CA ASP A 370 3.15 -33.61 32.23
C ASP A 370 4.36 -33.44 31.31
N SER A 371 5.24 -34.44 31.21
CA SER A 371 6.35 -34.47 30.24
C SER A 371 5.87 -34.65 28.80
N LEU A 372 4.80 -35.42 28.57
CA LEU A 372 4.20 -35.57 27.23
C LEU A 372 3.37 -34.34 26.84
N ALA A 373 2.70 -33.69 27.79
CA ALA A 373 1.99 -32.43 27.59
C ALA A 373 2.98 -31.27 27.43
N SER A 374 4.10 -31.27 28.15
CA SER A 374 5.22 -30.33 27.99
C SER A 374 5.96 -30.58 26.67
N ALA A 375 6.22 -31.84 26.28
CA ALA A 375 6.77 -32.17 24.96
C ALA A 375 5.79 -31.87 23.82
N ALA A 376 4.48 -32.05 24.02
CA ALA A 376 3.45 -31.64 23.07
C ALA A 376 3.29 -30.12 23.01
N ALA A 377 3.53 -29.40 24.11
CA ALA A 377 3.59 -27.94 24.14
C ALA A 377 4.87 -27.42 23.46
N LEU A 378 6.01 -28.09 23.64
CA LEU A 378 7.28 -27.81 22.96
C LEU A 378 7.23 -28.18 21.47
N ALA A 379 6.44 -29.19 21.09
CA ALA A 379 6.11 -29.52 19.70
C ALA A 379 5.03 -28.60 19.10
N ARG A 380 4.42 -27.71 19.90
CA ARG A 380 3.43 -26.72 19.47
C ARG A 380 4.02 -25.34 19.22
N SER A 381 5.24 -25.06 19.65
CA SER A 381 6.00 -23.87 19.23
C SER A 381 6.74 -24.12 17.91
N PRO A 382 6.92 -23.10 17.05
CA PRO A 382 7.75 -23.23 15.85
C PRO A 382 9.15 -23.70 16.23
N ARG A 383 9.62 -24.78 15.59
CA ARG A 383 10.94 -25.37 15.83
C ARG A 383 12.03 -24.55 15.12
N GLU A 384 13.17 -24.36 15.76
CA GLU A 384 14.37 -23.89 15.08
C GLU A 384 15.00 -25.05 14.29
N PHE A 385 15.12 -24.89 12.98
CA PHE A 385 15.74 -25.83 12.06
C PHE A 385 17.16 -25.39 11.72
N SER A 386 18.06 -26.36 11.50
CA SER A 386 19.38 -26.04 10.96
C SER A 386 19.33 -25.83 9.44
N TYR A 387 20.22 -25.00 8.90
CA TYR A 387 20.30 -24.79 7.45
C TYR A 387 20.59 -26.11 6.72
N LYS A 388 21.43 -26.97 7.32
CA LYS A 388 21.77 -28.28 6.77
C LYS A 388 20.54 -29.19 6.63
N GLU A 389 19.65 -29.17 7.62
CA GLU A 389 18.41 -29.95 7.60
C GLU A 389 17.46 -29.47 6.50
N LEU A 390 17.24 -28.15 6.40
CA LEU A 390 16.35 -27.59 5.36
C LEU A 390 16.95 -27.71 3.95
N SER A 391 18.28 -27.59 3.82
CA SER A 391 18.99 -27.87 2.58
C SER A 391 18.80 -29.34 2.17
N ALA A 392 18.97 -30.30 3.09
CA ALA A 392 18.69 -31.71 2.79
C ALA A 392 17.21 -31.95 2.41
N ALA A 393 16.28 -31.35 3.15
CA ALA A 393 14.84 -31.46 2.89
C ALA A 393 14.43 -30.95 1.50
N THR A 394 15.12 -29.92 1.00
CA THR A 394 14.87 -29.26 -0.29
C THR A 394 15.82 -29.72 -1.41
N ARG A 395 16.60 -30.80 -1.22
CA ARG A 395 17.63 -31.26 -2.16
C ARG A 395 18.63 -30.17 -2.55
N GLY A 396 19.05 -29.35 -1.59
CA GLY A 396 19.96 -28.23 -1.82
C GLY A 396 19.28 -27.01 -2.43
N PHE A 397 18.00 -26.77 -2.13
CA PHE A 397 17.18 -25.72 -2.75
C PHE A 397 17.08 -25.87 -4.27
N ASP A 398 16.87 -27.11 -4.72
CA ASP A 398 16.80 -27.46 -6.13
C ASP A 398 15.62 -26.77 -6.83
N ALA A 399 15.84 -26.31 -8.07
CA ALA A 399 14.83 -25.62 -8.87
C ALA A 399 13.57 -26.48 -9.12
N SER A 400 13.70 -27.80 -9.20
CA SER A 400 12.57 -28.73 -9.36
C SER A 400 11.62 -28.77 -8.16
N ARG A 401 12.02 -28.21 -7.01
CA ARG A 401 11.20 -28.12 -5.80
C ARG A 401 10.56 -26.75 -5.61
N VAL A 402 10.79 -25.80 -6.50
CA VAL A 402 10.16 -24.48 -6.41
C VAL A 402 8.66 -24.61 -6.62
N ILE A 403 7.88 -24.10 -5.66
CA ILE A 403 6.41 -24.07 -5.70
C ILE A 403 5.84 -22.65 -5.80
N GLY A 404 6.68 -21.64 -5.55
CA GLY A 404 6.35 -20.22 -5.70
C GLY A 404 7.60 -19.36 -5.69
N ASN A 405 7.56 -18.24 -6.40
CA ASN A 405 8.60 -17.22 -6.40
C ASN A 405 7.93 -15.85 -6.41
N GLY A 406 8.32 -14.96 -5.50
CA GLY A 406 7.71 -13.63 -5.38
C GLY A 406 8.66 -12.62 -4.72
N ALA A 407 8.14 -11.42 -4.47
CA ALA A 407 8.90 -10.32 -3.86
C ALA A 407 9.55 -10.70 -2.51
N PHE A 408 8.90 -11.61 -1.77
CA PHE A 408 9.32 -12.08 -0.44
C PHE A 408 10.24 -13.32 -0.47
N GLY A 409 10.71 -13.71 -1.66
CA GLY A 409 11.61 -14.84 -1.85
C GLY A 409 10.99 -16.07 -2.51
N THR A 410 11.75 -17.16 -2.47
CA THR A 410 11.43 -18.40 -3.19
C THR A 410 10.95 -19.46 -2.21
N VAL A 411 9.84 -20.12 -2.55
CA VAL A 411 9.23 -21.17 -1.72
C VAL A 411 9.52 -22.53 -2.33
N TYR A 412 10.07 -23.43 -1.53
CA TYR A 412 10.47 -24.78 -1.93
C TYR A 412 9.61 -25.85 -1.23
N LYS A 413 9.25 -26.90 -1.95
CA LYS A 413 8.70 -28.13 -1.37
C LYS A 413 9.81 -28.94 -0.70
N GLY A 414 9.75 -29.03 0.63
CA GLY A 414 10.65 -29.84 1.44
C GLY A 414 10.03 -31.15 1.90
N ILE A 415 10.87 -32.15 2.15
CA ILE A 415 10.50 -33.36 2.90
C ILE A 415 11.49 -33.46 4.06
N ILE A 416 11.02 -33.27 5.29
CA ILE A 416 11.89 -33.31 6.48
C ILE A 416 12.45 -34.74 6.63
N PRO A 417 13.79 -34.94 6.61
CA PRO A 417 14.38 -36.28 6.58
C PRO A 417 13.98 -37.17 7.75
N ASP A 418 13.89 -36.60 8.96
CA ASP A 418 13.66 -37.36 10.19
C ASP A 418 12.22 -37.87 10.32
N THR A 419 11.25 -37.12 9.79
CA THR A 419 9.81 -37.38 9.98
C THR A 419 9.08 -37.76 8.70
N GLY A 420 9.69 -37.53 7.53
CA GLY A 420 9.03 -37.63 6.23
C GLY A 420 7.94 -36.57 6.00
N ALA A 421 7.81 -35.58 6.89
CA ALA A 421 6.79 -34.55 6.77
C ALA A 421 7.04 -33.65 5.56
N MET A 422 5.99 -33.44 4.76
CA MET A 422 6.03 -32.47 3.66
C MET A 422 5.85 -31.04 4.21
N VAL A 423 6.75 -30.15 3.81
CA VAL A 423 6.77 -28.76 4.25
C VAL A 423 6.94 -27.80 3.08
N ALA A 424 6.54 -26.55 3.25
CA ALA A 424 6.88 -25.44 2.39
C ALA A 424 7.96 -24.60 3.06
N VAL A 425 9.12 -24.47 2.43
CA VAL A 425 10.27 -23.70 2.94
C VAL A 425 10.37 -22.40 2.16
N LYS A 426 9.95 -21.28 2.76
CA LYS A 426 10.10 -19.93 2.21
C LYS A 426 11.51 -19.44 2.55
N ARG A 427 12.33 -19.28 1.52
CA ARG A 427 13.68 -18.70 1.61
C ARG A 427 13.59 -17.24 1.21
N CYS A 428 13.73 -16.35 2.18
CA CYS A 428 13.73 -14.92 1.92
C CYS A 428 14.96 -14.56 1.07
N THR A 429 14.82 -13.61 0.14
CA THR A 429 15.88 -13.18 -0.76
C THR A 429 17.13 -12.75 0.00
N LYS A 430 18.32 -13.11 -0.53
CA LYS A 430 19.59 -12.71 0.06
C LYS A 430 19.66 -11.19 0.15
N ALA A 431 19.95 -10.70 1.35
CA ALA A 431 20.43 -9.34 1.58
C ALA A 431 21.73 -9.14 0.80
N ASN A 432 21.66 -8.68 -0.45
CA ASN A 432 22.78 -7.97 -1.03
C ASN A 432 22.88 -6.64 -0.26
N ALA A 433 24.10 -6.24 0.11
CA ALA A 433 24.42 -5.22 1.11
C ALA A 433 23.99 -3.78 0.76
N ASN A 434 23.09 -3.60 -0.20
CA ASN A 434 22.61 -2.33 -0.69
C ASN A 434 21.07 -2.41 -0.62
N THR A 435 20.50 -1.69 0.36
CA THR A 435 19.07 -1.36 0.57
C THR A 435 18.04 -2.47 0.92
N ASN A 436 18.13 -3.72 0.43
CA ASN A 436 16.98 -4.66 0.56
C ASN A 436 17.03 -5.61 1.78
N GLY A 437 18.14 -5.68 2.51
CA GLY A 437 18.34 -6.65 3.59
C GLY A 437 17.59 -6.36 4.89
N GLU A 438 17.41 -5.07 5.21
CA GLU A 438 16.72 -4.65 6.44
C GLU A 438 15.21 -4.90 6.36
N GLN A 439 14.62 -4.69 5.17
CA GLN A 439 13.20 -4.96 4.91
C GLN A 439 12.89 -6.46 5.04
N ALA A 440 13.65 -7.33 4.37
CA ALA A 440 13.47 -8.78 4.44
C ALA A 440 13.62 -9.33 5.87
N ARG A 441 14.54 -8.75 6.65
CA ARG A 441 14.73 -9.10 8.07
C ARG A 441 13.57 -8.62 8.94
N SER A 442 13.08 -7.40 8.70
CA SER A 442 11.91 -6.83 9.40
C SER A 442 10.65 -7.66 9.17
N GLU A 443 10.38 -8.04 7.92
CA GLU A 443 9.26 -8.91 7.54
C GLU A 443 9.36 -10.30 8.18
N PHE A 444 10.55 -10.90 8.20
CA PHE A 444 10.79 -12.17 8.89
C PHE A 444 10.53 -12.09 10.39
N LEU A 445 11.07 -11.08 11.06
CA LEU A 445 10.87 -10.91 12.51
C LEU A 445 9.40 -10.61 12.83
N SER A 446 8.74 -9.81 12.01
CA SER A 446 7.31 -9.54 12.10
C SER A 446 6.50 -10.82 11.95
N GLU A 447 6.73 -11.57 10.88
CA GLU A 447 6.03 -12.82 10.60
C GLU A 447 6.25 -13.83 11.73
N LEU A 448 7.50 -14.06 12.15
CA LEU A 448 7.84 -14.98 13.24
C LEU A 448 7.19 -14.56 14.57
N SER A 449 7.26 -13.28 14.94
CA SER A 449 6.72 -12.78 16.22
C SER A 449 5.19 -12.86 16.28
N ILE A 450 4.50 -12.68 15.16
CA ILE A 450 3.04 -12.73 15.08
C ILE A 450 2.57 -14.18 14.93
N ILE A 451 3.00 -14.90 13.89
CA ILE A 451 2.45 -16.22 13.53
C ILE A 451 2.82 -17.33 14.53
N ALA A 452 3.91 -17.16 15.30
CA ALA A 452 4.32 -18.17 16.28
C ALA A 452 3.25 -18.42 17.34
N GLY A 453 2.53 -17.37 17.76
CA GLY A 453 1.47 -17.43 18.77
C GLY A 453 0.08 -17.76 18.23
N LEU A 454 -0.16 -17.58 16.93
CA LEU A 454 -1.49 -17.72 16.34
C LEU A 454 -1.85 -19.19 16.05
N ARG A 455 -3.05 -19.61 16.43
CA ARG A 455 -3.53 -20.99 16.20
C ARG A 455 -4.99 -20.97 15.80
N HIS A 456 -5.24 -21.12 14.50
CA HIS A 456 -6.59 -21.21 13.95
C HIS A 456 -6.62 -22.19 12.77
N ARG A 457 -7.77 -22.85 12.54
CA ARG A 457 -7.91 -23.91 11.51
C ARG A 457 -7.72 -23.35 10.08
N ASN A 458 -8.08 -22.08 9.88
CA ASN A 458 -7.97 -21.36 8.61
C ASN A 458 -6.75 -20.42 8.55
N LEU A 459 -5.76 -20.61 9.42
CA LEU A 459 -4.45 -19.96 9.30
C LEU A 459 -3.38 -20.97 8.87
N LEU A 460 -2.46 -20.52 8.03
CA LEU A 460 -1.32 -21.33 7.61
C LEU A 460 -0.35 -21.48 8.78
N ARG A 461 -0.15 -22.72 9.22
CA ARG A 461 0.66 -22.99 10.42
C ARG A 461 2.15 -22.89 10.10
N LEU A 462 2.86 -22.05 10.86
CA LEU A 462 4.31 -22.07 10.92
C LEU A 462 4.78 -23.29 11.74
N GLN A 463 5.52 -24.19 11.08
CA GLN A 463 6.18 -25.33 11.74
C GLN A 463 7.52 -24.93 12.37
N GLY A 464 8.20 -23.95 11.80
CA GLY A 464 9.50 -23.53 12.29
C GLY A 464 10.20 -22.48 11.43
N TRP A 465 11.44 -22.20 11.78
CA TRP A 465 12.25 -21.16 11.17
C TRP A 465 13.73 -21.56 11.20
N CYS A 466 14.56 -20.88 10.41
CA CYS A 466 16.01 -21.01 10.45
C CYS A 466 16.64 -19.64 10.16
N TYR A 467 17.62 -19.27 10.99
CA TYR A 467 18.45 -18.08 10.80
C TYR A 467 19.92 -18.45 10.99
N GLU A 468 20.56 -18.90 9.90
CA GLU A 468 21.95 -19.34 9.92
C GLU A 468 22.71 -18.77 8.73
N LYS A 469 23.95 -18.32 8.93
CA LYS A 469 24.85 -17.85 7.85
C LYS A 469 24.25 -16.75 6.95
N GLY A 470 23.41 -15.89 7.52
CA GLY A 470 22.72 -14.82 6.79
C GLY A 470 21.54 -15.30 5.94
N GLU A 471 21.15 -16.57 6.05
CA GLU A 471 19.96 -17.12 5.41
C GLU A 471 18.77 -17.05 6.36
N ILE A 472 17.66 -16.53 5.85
CA ILE A 472 16.39 -16.38 6.57
C ILE A 472 15.38 -17.33 5.93
N LEU A 473 14.90 -18.30 6.69
CA LEU A 473 14.03 -19.37 6.20
C LEU A 473 12.83 -19.55 7.15
N LEU A 474 11.64 -19.66 6.58
CA LEU A 474 10.39 -19.96 7.29
C LEU A 474 9.81 -21.28 6.76
N VAL A 475 9.33 -22.13 7.67
CA VAL A 475 8.86 -23.49 7.37
C VAL A 475 7.37 -23.60 7.72
N TYR A 476 6.54 -23.86 6.73
CA TYR A 476 5.09 -24.01 6.86
C TYR A 476 4.61 -25.42 6.51
N ASP A 477 3.37 -25.72 6.91
CA ASP A 477 2.64 -26.88 6.39
C ASP A 477 2.55 -26.81 4.84
N TYR A 478 2.86 -27.91 4.16
CA TYR A 478 2.71 -27.98 2.71
C TYR A 478 1.25 -28.10 2.28
N MET A 479 0.83 -27.22 1.38
CA MET A 479 -0.54 -27.12 0.87
C MET A 479 -0.62 -27.75 -0.52
N ARG A 480 -1.31 -28.90 -0.63
CA ARG A 480 -1.28 -29.75 -1.83
C ARG A 480 -1.92 -29.10 -3.05
N ASN A 481 -2.98 -28.33 -2.84
CA ASN A 481 -3.72 -27.67 -3.91
C ASN A 481 -3.19 -26.25 -4.21
N GLY A 482 -2.05 -25.87 -3.62
CA GLY A 482 -1.40 -24.60 -3.89
C GLY A 482 -2.17 -23.39 -3.34
N SER A 483 -2.05 -22.26 -4.02
CA SER A 483 -2.70 -21.00 -3.68
C SER A 483 -4.00 -20.82 -4.47
N LEU A 484 -4.94 -20.05 -3.92
CA LEU A 484 -6.27 -19.83 -4.49
C LEU A 484 -6.22 -19.12 -5.83
N ASP A 485 -5.30 -18.19 -6.03
CA ASP A 485 -5.10 -17.51 -7.31
C ASP A 485 -4.77 -18.48 -8.44
N LYS A 486 -3.94 -19.50 -8.18
CA LYS A 486 -3.66 -20.57 -9.15
C LYS A 486 -4.91 -21.39 -9.43
N ALA A 487 -5.68 -21.75 -8.40
CA ALA A 487 -6.94 -22.49 -8.58
C ALA A 487 -8.01 -21.69 -9.35
N LEU A 488 -7.95 -20.36 -9.32
CA LEU A 488 -8.88 -19.49 -10.03
C LEU A 488 -8.42 -19.14 -11.46
N PHE A 489 -7.13 -18.88 -11.68
CA PHE A 489 -6.65 -18.25 -12.92
C PHE A 489 -5.76 -19.14 -13.78
N ASP A 490 -5.27 -20.27 -13.27
CA ASP A 490 -4.49 -21.19 -14.09
C ASP A 490 -5.40 -21.90 -15.09
N ALA A 491 -5.19 -21.66 -16.38
CA ALA A 491 -5.97 -22.25 -17.46
C ALA A 491 -5.85 -23.79 -17.52
N SER A 492 -4.80 -24.36 -16.91
CA SER A 492 -4.59 -25.80 -16.84
C SER A 492 -5.30 -26.45 -15.64
N ALA A 493 -5.76 -25.66 -14.67
CA ALA A 493 -6.46 -26.17 -13.49
C ALA A 493 -7.94 -26.41 -13.80
N PRO A 494 -8.57 -27.45 -13.21
CA PRO A 494 -10.02 -27.61 -13.24
C PRO A 494 -10.72 -26.39 -12.65
N VAL A 495 -11.89 -26.04 -13.17
CA VAL A 495 -12.71 -24.95 -12.64
C VAL A 495 -13.05 -25.25 -11.18
N LEU A 496 -12.68 -24.35 -10.27
CA LEU A 496 -13.02 -24.46 -8.86
C LEU A 496 -14.55 -24.30 -8.68
N PRO A 497 -15.28 -25.34 -8.24
CA PRO A 497 -16.73 -25.29 -8.07
C PRO A 497 -17.19 -24.29 -7.02
N TRP A 498 -18.43 -23.79 -7.14
CA TRP A 498 -18.98 -22.78 -6.24
C TRP A 498 -18.97 -23.18 -4.76
N HIS A 499 -19.29 -24.43 -4.44
CA HIS A 499 -19.32 -24.89 -3.05
C HIS A 499 -17.95 -24.73 -2.35
N HIS A 500 -16.85 -25.06 -3.05
CA HIS A 500 -15.50 -24.83 -2.54
C HIS A 500 -15.18 -23.33 -2.42
N ARG A 501 -15.58 -22.51 -3.40
CA ARG A 501 -15.43 -21.04 -3.34
C ARG A 501 -16.07 -20.46 -2.08
N ARG A 502 -17.31 -20.86 -1.77
CA ARG A 502 -18.02 -20.43 -0.56
C ARG A 502 -17.30 -20.86 0.73
N GLU A 503 -16.88 -22.13 0.81
CA GLU A 503 -16.15 -22.64 1.98
C GLU A 503 -14.81 -21.92 2.20
N ILE A 504 -14.13 -21.58 1.11
CA ILE A 504 -12.88 -20.81 1.13
C ILE A 504 -13.13 -19.41 1.68
N LEU A 505 -14.14 -18.69 1.17
CA LEU A 505 -14.50 -17.36 1.65
C LEU A 505 -14.90 -17.36 3.13
N ALA A 506 -15.72 -18.33 3.55
CA ALA A 506 -16.09 -18.51 4.96
C ALA A 506 -14.87 -18.82 5.84
N GLY A 507 -13.94 -19.64 5.35
CA GLY A 507 -12.69 -19.96 6.05
C GLY A 507 -11.80 -18.73 6.24
N VAL A 508 -11.63 -17.89 5.21
CA VAL A 508 -10.86 -16.65 5.32
C VAL A 508 -11.57 -15.65 6.24
N ALA A 509 -12.89 -15.52 6.17
CA ALA A 509 -13.65 -14.67 7.08
C ALA A 509 -13.52 -15.12 8.54
N SER A 510 -13.52 -16.42 8.79
CA SER A 510 -13.29 -17.00 10.12
C SER A 510 -11.87 -16.73 10.61
N ALA A 511 -10.86 -16.81 9.73
CA ALA A 511 -9.48 -16.45 10.08
C ALA A 511 -9.36 -14.98 10.49
N LEU A 512 -9.94 -14.05 9.72
CA LEU A 512 -9.88 -12.62 10.03
C LEU A 512 -10.67 -12.29 11.31
N THR A 513 -11.81 -12.95 11.55
CA THR A 513 -12.55 -12.83 12.82
C THR A 513 -11.68 -13.19 14.02
N TYR A 514 -10.92 -14.29 13.91
CA TYR A 514 -9.98 -14.70 14.94
C TYR A 514 -8.87 -13.66 15.17
N LEU A 515 -8.28 -13.14 14.09
CA LEU A 515 -7.21 -12.13 14.15
C LEU A 515 -7.68 -10.80 14.78
N HIS A 516 -8.89 -10.36 14.43
CA HIS A 516 -9.43 -9.06 14.84
C HIS A 516 -10.00 -9.07 16.26
N HIS A 517 -10.60 -10.18 16.70
CA HIS A 517 -11.43 -10.19 17.91
C HIS A 517 -11.11 -11.27 18.94
N GLU A 518 -10.35 -12.31 18.59
CA GLU A 518 -10.08 -13.44 19.49
C GLU A 518 -8.62 -13.50 19.95
N CYS A 519 -7.72 -12.76 19.30
CA CYS A 519 -6.34 -12.61 19.72
C CYS A 519 -6.22 -11.62 20.89
N GLU A 520 -5.30 -11.88 21.83
CA GLU A 520 -5.05 -11.00 22.99
C GLU A 520 -4.71 -9.56 22.55
N ARG A 521 -3.81 -9.46 21.56
CA ARG A 521 -3.58 -8.23 20.80
C ARG A 521 -4.20 -8.41 19.43
N ARG A 522 -4.97 -7.42 18.99
CA ARG A 522 -5.61 -7.42 17.68
C ARG A 522 -4.53 -7.49 16.62
N VAL A 523 -4.69 -8.38 15.64
CA VAL A 523 -3.76 -8.53 14.52
C VAL A 523 -4.42 -8.03 13.25
N ILE A 524 -3.81 -7.04 12.59
CA ILE A 524 -4.21 -6.58 11.26
C ILE A 524 -3.29 -7.24 10.23
N HIS A 525 -3.87 -7.96 9.27
CA HIS A 525 -3.14 -8.77 8.29
C HIS A 525 -2.44 -7.92 7.22
N ARG A 526 -3.11 -6.88 6.71
CA ARG A 526 -2.64 -5.90 5.71
C ARG A 526 -2.40 -6.41 4.28
N ASP A 527 -2.32 -7.72 4.07
CA ASP A 527 -2.13 -8.31 2.73
C ASP A 527 -3.08 -9.49 2.45
N VAL A 528 -4.38 -9.30 2.68
CA VAL A 528 -5.40 -10.30 2.32
C VAL A 528 -5.61 -10.31 0.81
N LYS A 529 -5.25 -11.41 0.14
CA LYS A 529 -5.39 -11.61 -1.31
C LYS A 529 -5.39 -13.09 -1.68
N SER A 530 -5.85 -13.44 -2.88
CA SER A 530 -5.96 -14.86 -3.29
C SER A 530 -4.63 -15.61 -3.31
N SER A 531 -3.51 -14.96 -3.66
CA SER A 531 -2.18 -15.61 -3.64
C SER A 531 -1.66 -15.90 -2.23
N ASN A 532 -2.23 -15.28 -1.19
CA ASN A 532 -1.91 -15.56 0.22
C ASN A 532 -2.90 -16.55 0.87
N VAL A 533 -3.91 -17.02 0.13
CA VAL A 533 -4.86 -18.05 0.59
C VAL A 533 -4.43 -19.40 0.04
N MET A 534 -3.95 -20.26 0.92
CA MET A 534 -3.48 -21.60 0.55
C MET A 534 -4.58 -22.66 0.73
N LEU A 535 -4.55 -23.70 -0.09
CA LEU A 535 -5.56 -24.74 -0.13
C LEU A 535 -4.98 -26.10 0.27
N ASP A 536 -5.56 -26.70 1.32
CA ASP A 536 -5.21 -28.06 1.72
C ASP A 536 -5.82 -29.12 0.79
N GLU A 537 -5.58 -30.40 1.05
CA GLU A 537 -6.06 -31.53 0.24
C GLU A 537 -7.59 -31.56 0.06
N ALA A 538 -8.34 -30.99 1.00
CA ALA A 538 -9.80 -30.91 0.96
C ALA A 538 -10.30 -29.54 0.46
N PHE A 539 -9.45 -28.75 -0.20
CA PHE A 539 -9.74 -27.39 -0.67
C PHE A 539 -10.12 -26.40 0.44
N ARG A 540 -9.73 -26.67 1.69
CA ARG A 540 -9.99 -25.74 2.79
C ARG A 540 -8.95 -24.63 2.80
N ALA A 541 -9.42 -23.40 2.96
CA ALA A 541 -8.58 -22.22 2.98
C ALA A 541 -7.75 -22.08 4.25
N ARG A 542 -6.49 -21.71 4.07
CA ARG A 542 -5.55 -21.27 5.10
C ARG A 542 -4.89 -19.96 4.68
N LEU A 543 -5.24 -18.88 5.36
CA LEU A 543 -4.63 -17.57 5.16
C LEU A 543 -3.20 -17.58 5.71
N GLY A 544 -2.25 -17.15 4.89
CA GLY A 544 -0.83 -17.05 5.23
C GLY A 544 -0.23 -15.70 4.83
N ASP A 545 1.10 -15.62 4.95
CA ASP A 545 1.92 -14.43 4.74
C ASP A 545 1.64 -13.27 5.70
N PHE A 546 2.29 -13.33 6.86
CA PHE A 546 2.18 -12.32 7.92
C PHE A 546 3.34 -11.31 7.90
N GLY A 547 4.09 -11.22 6.80
CA GLY A 547 5.25 -10.33 6.68
C GLY A 547 4.90 -8.84 6.91
N LEU A 548 3.71 -8.42 6.48
CA LEU A 548 3.20 -7.06 6.68
C LEU A 548 2.33 -6.90 7.92
N ALA A 549 1.96 -7.99 8.59
CA ALA A 549 1.00 -7.96 9.68
C ALA A 549 1.48 -7.10 10.87
N ARG A 550 0.54 -6.53 11.63
CA ARG A 550 0.83 -5.70 12.80
C ARG A 550 -0.09 -6.03 13.95
N GLN A 551 0.41 -5.88 15.17
CA GLN A 551 -0.38 -5.96 16.39
C GLN A 551 -0.81 -4.56 16.82
N ALA A 552 -2.08 -4.40 17.18
CA ALA A 552 -2.64 -3.19 17.75
C ALA A 552 -3.30 -3.51 19.10
N GLU A 553 -3.30 -2.55 20.02
CA GLU A 553 -4.07 -2.67 21.25
C GLU A 553 -5.57 -2.45 20.98
N HIS A 554 -6.41 -3.13 21.76
CA HIS A 554 -7.85 -2.98 21.65
C HIS A 554 -8.27 -1.57 22.11
N GLY A 555 -8.76 -0.76 21.18
CA GLY A 555 -9.23 0.61 21.46
C GLY A 555 -8.18 1.71 21.31
N ALA A 556 -6.92 1.39 21.01
CA ALA A 556 -5.91 2.37 20.66
C ALA A 556 -6.05 2.84 19.20
N SER A 557 -5.67 4.09 18.92
CA SER A 557 -5.54 4.57 17.56
C SER A 557 -4.39 3.83 16.86
N PRO A 558 -4.56 3.39 15.61
CA PRO A 558 -3.50 2.72 14.87
C PRO A 558 -2.39 3.72 14.51
N ASP A 559 -1.14 3.30 14.69
CA ASP A 559 0.02 4.07 14.24
C ASP A 559 0.01 4.21 12.70
N ALA A 560 0.32 5.40 12.22
CA ALA A 560 0.49 5.64 10.79
C ALA A 560 1.78 4.96 10.31
N THR A 561 1.66 4.13 9.27
CA THR A 561 2.79 3.43 8.64
C THR A 561 2.72 3.63 7.13
N ALA A 562 3.83 3.39 6.42
CA ALA A 562 3.77 3.33 4.96
C ALA A 562 2.70 2.34 4.52
N ALA A 563 1.78 2.79 3.66
CA ALA A 563 0.77 1.93 3.07
C ALA A 563 1.49 0.82 2.28
N ALA A 564 1.26 -0.43 2.67
CA ALA A 564 1.92 -1.58 2.07
C ALA A 564 0.89 -2.70 1.87
N GLY A 565 0.97 -3.39 0.74
CA GLY A 565 0.07 -4.45 0.32
C GLY A 565 -0.10 -4.45 -1.19
N THR A 566 -1.08 -5.21 -1.68
CA THR A 566 -1.25 -5.41 -3.13
C THR A 566 -2.32 -4.48 -3.69
N MET A 567 -2.00 -3.72 -4.75
CA MET A 567 -2.97 -2.86 -5.43
C MET A 567 -4.22 -3.66 -5.86
N GLY A 568 -5.39 -3.02 -5.76
CA GLY A 568 -6.69 -3.66 -5.97
C GLY A 568 -7.31 -4.26 -4.69
N TYR A 569 -6.49 -4.51 -3.66
CA TYR A 569 -6.95 -4.95 -2.33
C TYR A 569 -6.79 -3.87 -1.26
N LEU A 570 -6.06 -2.79 -1.54
CA LEU A 570 -5.80 -1.72 -0.59
C LEU A 570 -7.01 -0.82 -0.41
N ALA A 571 -7.42 -0.63 0.84
CA ALA A 571 -8.50 0.28 1.19
C ALA A 571 -8.13 1.74 0.88
N PRO A 572 -9.05 2.56 0.38
CA PRO A 572 -8.72 3.91 -0.06
C PRO A 572 -8.27 4.83 1.08
N GLU A 573 -8.87 4.72 2.27
CA GLU A 573 -8.43 5.45 3.45
C GLU A 573 -7.06 4.98 3.95
N TYR A 574 -6.68 3.73 3.67
CA TYR A 574 -5.38 3.21 4.06
C TYR A 574 -4.26 3.80 3.19
N LEU A 575 -4.53 3.95 1.90
CA LEU A 575 -3.64 4.65 0.96
C LEU A 575 -3.43 6.12 1.37
N LEU A 576 -4.48 6.76 1.90
CA LEU A 576 -4.46 8.17 2.29
C LEU A 576 -3.83 8.43 3.67
N THR A 577 -4.14 7.58 4.66
CA THR A 577 -3.78 7.83 6.07
C THR A 577 -2.59 7.02 6.54
N GLY A 578 -2.21 5.95 5.82
CA GLY A 578 -1.21 4.98 6.26
C GLY A 578 -1.63 4.17 7.51
N ARG A 579 -2.86 4.35 8.00
CA ARG A 579 -3.37 3.70 9.22
C ARG A 579 -4.09 2.40 8.87
N ALA A 580 -3.47 1.27 9.20
CA ALA A 580 -4.09 -0.04 9.03
C ALA A 580 -5.11 -0.30 10.15
N THR A 581 -6.30 -0.77 9.81
CA THR A 581 -7.38 -1.08 10.77
C THR A 581 -8.05 -2.41 10.45
N GLU A 582 -8.96 -2.88 11.30
CA GLU A 582 -9.83 -4.02 10.94
C GLU A 582 -10.59 -3.72 9.64
N GLY A 583 -11.03 -2.47 9.46
CA GLY A 583 -11.72 -2.02 8.25
C GLY A 583 -10.87 -2.13 6.99
N THR A 584 -9.55 -1.97 7.07
CA THR A 584 -8.67 -2.13 5.90
C THR A 584 -8.58 -3.59 5.46
N ASP A 585 -8.50 -4.53 6.41
CA ASP A 585 -8.55 -5.96 6.11
C ASP A 585 -9.93 -6.38 5.58
N VAL A 586 -11.02 -5.79 6.10
CA VAL A 586 -12.39 -6.03 5.60
C VAL A 586 -12.51 -5.61 4.14
N PHE A 587 -11.93 -4.47 3.75
CA PHE A 587 -11.92 -4.02 2.36
C PHE A 587 -11.16 -5.00 1.45
N SER A 588 -9.97 -5.44 1.85
CA SER A 588 -9.19 -6.45 1.12
C SER A 588 -9.95 -7.77 1.01
N PHE A 589 -10.68 -8.18 2.05
CA PHE A 589 -11.57 -9.33 2.01
C PHE A 589 -12.73 -9.13 1.03
N GLY A 590 -13.32 -7.94 0.95
CA GLY A 590 -14.35 -7.61 -0.05
C GLY A 590 -13.85 -7.80 -1.48
N ALA A 591 -12.65 -7.29 -1.78
CA ALA A 591 -12.00 -7.50 -3.08
C ALA A 591 -11.76 -8.98 -3.36
N LEU A 592 -11.32 -9.77 -2.37
CA LEU A 592 -11.16 -11.22 -2.48
C LEU A 592 -12.49 -11.94 -2.76
N VAL A 593 -13.59 -11.55 -2.10
CA VAL A 593 -14.93 -12.12 -2.36
C VAL A 593 -15.33 -11.90 -3.80
N LEU A 594 -15.17 -10.67 -4.31
CA LEU A 594 -15.50 -10.35 -5.70
C LEU A 594 -14.59 -11.09 -6.67
N GLU A 595 -13.28 -11.19 -6.39
CA GLU A 595 -12.32 -11.95 -7.21
C GLU A 595 -12.74 -13.42 -7.33
N VAL A 596 -13.08 -14.05 -6.20
CA VAL A 596 -13.49 -15.45 -6.13
C VAL A 596 -14.82 -15.67 -6.85
N ALA A 597 -15.81 -14.78 -6.67
CA ALA A 597 -17.12 -14.93 -7.30
C ALA A 597 -17.08 -14.68 -8.81
N CYS A 598 -16.33 -13.68 -9.25
CA CYS A 598 -16.26 -13.28 -10.65
C CYS A 598 -15.23 -14.09 -11.45
N GLY A 599 -14.28 -14.75 -10.78
CA GLY A 599 -13.15 -15.41 -11.46
C GLY A 599 -12.28 -14.43 -12.23
N ARG A 600 -12.20 -13.17 -11.76
CA ARG A 600 -11.46 -12.06 -12.39
C ARG A 600 -10.56 -11.40 -11.37
N ARG A 601 -9.36 -10.99 -11.77
CA ARG A 601 -8.43 -10.29 -10.87
C ARG A 601 -9.01 -8.91 -10.49
N PRO A 602 -8.75 -8.39 -9.26
CA PRO A 602 -9.25 -7.08 -8.83
C PRO A 602 -8.79 -5.90 -9.70
N ILE A 603 -7.61 -6.01 -10.30
CA ILE A 603 -7.10 -5.12 -11.34
C ILE A 603 -7.00 -5.94 -12.61
N GLY A 604 -7.73 -5.53 -13.64
CA GLY A 604 -7.79 -6.21 -14.93
C GLY A 604 -7.26 -5.33 -16.05
N THR A 605 -6.65 -5.95 -17.06
CA THR A 605 -6.16 -5.31 -18.30
C THR A 605 -7.21 -5.27 -19.41
N GLU A 606 -8.42 -5.76 -19.17
CA GLU A 606 -9.45 -5.93 -20.20
C GLU A 606 -10.82 -5.37 -19.76
N GLY A 607 -11.27 -4.32 -20.44
CA GLY A 607 -12.63 -3.77 -20.33
C GLY A 607 -12.69 -2.27 -20.02
N ARG A 608 -13.92 -1.73 -20.00
CA ARG A 608 -14.22 -0.31 -19.72
C ARG A 608 -13.97 0.10 -18.25
N TYR A 609 -13.80 -0.87 -17.36
CA TYR A 609 -13.60 -0.66 -15.92
C TYR A 609 -12.29 -1.35 -15.50
N ASN A 610 -11.32 -0.56 -15.02
CA ASN A 610 -10.00 -1.07 -14.61
C ASN A 610 -10.02 -1.68 -13.19
N ASN A 611 -11.11 -1.45 -12.43
CA ASN A 611 -11.29 -1.94 -11.06
C ASN A 611 -12.51 -2.89 -10.97
N LEU A 612 -12.28 -4.09 -10.44
CA LEU A 612 -13.32 -5.11 -10.29
C LEU A 612 -14.49 -4.64 -9.41
N VAL A 613 -14.19 -3.93 -8.32
CA VAL A 613 -15.21 -3.40 -7.41
C VAL A 613 -16.15 -2.45 -8.15
N GLU A 614 -15.60 -1.58 -9.00
CA GLU A 614 -16.39 -0.63 -9.80
C GLU A 614 -17.28 -1.31 -10.83
N TRP A 615 -16.73 -2.30 -11.52
CA TRP A 615 -17.47 -3.08 -12.50
C TRP A 615 -18.66 -3.82 -11.85
N VAL A 616 -18.44 -4.50 -10.72
CA VAL A 616 -19.52 -5.20 -10.01
C VAL A 616 -20.54 -4.20 -9.45
N TRP A 617 -20.11 -3.03 -8.97
CA TRP A 617 -21.03 -1.98 -8.50
C TRP A 617 -21.92 -1.44 -9.63
N SER A 618 -21.37 -1.27 -10.84
CA SER A 618 -22.13 -0.88 -12.02
C SER A 618 -23.24 -1.88 -12.34
N LEU A 619 -22.90 -3.18 -12.35
CA LEU A 619 -23.88 -4.26 -12.56
C LEU A 619 -24.94 -4.30 -11.45
N HIS A 620 -24.55 -4.05 -10.20
CA HIS A 620 -25.50 -3.93 -9.09
C HIS A 620 -26.48 -2.76 -9.29
N GLY A 621 -25.98 -1.60 -9.72
CA GLY A 621 -26.81 -0.43 -10.05
C GLY A 621 -27.81 -0.68 -11.18
N GLU A 622 -27.46 -1.54 -12.13
CA GLU A 622 -28.34 -2.01 -13.22
C GLU A 622 -29.27 -3.17 -12.82
N ALA A 623 -29.24 -3.62 -11.55
CA ALA A 623 -29.94 -4.81 -11.05
C ALA A 623 -29.53 -6.13 -11.75
N ARG A 624 -28.32 -6.17 -12.32
CA ARG A 624 -27.73 -7.27 -13.09
C ARG A 624 -26.52 -7.91 -12.40
N ILE A 625 -26.50 -7.89 -11.06
CA ILE A 625 -25.33 -8.34 -10.27
C ILE A 625 -24.89 -9.78 -10.59
N LEU A 626 -25.80 -10.68 -10.98
CA LEU A 626 -25.47 -12.06 -11.35
C LEU A 626 -24.69 -12.18 -12.67
N ASP A 627 -24.67 -11.14 -13.52
CA ASP A 627 -23.84 -11.10 -14.72
C ASP A 627 -22.34 -11.00 -14.38
N ALA A 628 -22.01 -10.69 -13.11
CA ALA A 628 -20.65 -10.64 -12.63
C ALA A 628 -20.01 -12.02 -12.43
N VAL A 629 -20.83 -13.07 -12.30
CA VAL A 629 -20.41 -14.41 -11.89
C VAL A 629 -19.48 -15.04 -12.92
N ASP A 630 -18.48 -15.79 -12.44
CA ASP A 630 -17.52 -16.49 -13.29
C ASP A 630 -18.23 -17.36 -14.35
N PRO A 631 -18.13 -17.03 -15.64
CA PRO A 631 -18.82 -17.76 -16.71
C PRO A 631 -18.41 -19.25 -16.76
N ARG A 632 -17.23 -19.60 -16.27
CA ARG A 632 -16.71 -20.97 -16.26
C ARG A 632 -17.46 -21.89 -15.29
N LEU A 633 -18.23 -21.33 -14.34
CA LEU A 633 -19.10 -22.12 -13.47
C LEU A 633 -20.29 -22.72 -14.22
N GLY A 634 -20.60 -22.28 -15.44
CA GLY A 634 -21.60 -22.92 -16.29
C GLY A 634 -23.03 -22.95 -15.74
N GLY A 635 -23.35 -22.08 -14.76
CA GLY A 635 -24.64 -22.09 -14.06
C GLY A 635 -24.74 -23.11 -12.92
N GLU A 636 -23.67 -23.83 -12.59
CA GLU A 636 -23.64 -24.79 -11.46
C GLU A 636 -23.42 -24.09 -10.11
N PHE A 637 -24.36 -23.23 -9.73
CA PHE A 637 -24.35 -22.52 -8.46
C PHE A 637 -25.77 -22.15 -8.01
N ASP A 638 -25.96 -21.97 -6.70
CA ASP A 638 -27.20 -21.40 -6.18
C ASP A 638 -27.17 -19.87 -6.35
N GLU A 639 -28.12 -19.31 -7.10
CA GLU A 639 -28.19 -17.87 -7.36
C GLU A 639 -28.33 -17.03 -6.08
N GLY A 640 -29.03 -17.54 -5.07
CA GLY A 640 -29.22 -16.87 -3.79
C GLY A 640 -27.90 -16.78 -3.02
N GLU A 641 -27.13 -17.85 -2.98
CA GLU A 641 -25.81 -17.89 -2.36
C GLU A 641 -24.81 -16.96 -3.06
N VAL A 642 -24.75 -17.00 -4.40
CA VAL A 642 -23.83 -16.16 -5.17
C VAL A 642 -24.19 -14.69 -5.06
N ARG A 643 -25.48 -14.35 -5.21
CA ARG A 643 -25.97 -12.99 -5.01
C ARG A 643 -25.60 -12.48 -3.62
N ARG A 644 -25.78 -13.30 -2.59
CA ARG A 644 -25.41 -12.95 -1.21
C ARG A 644 -23.91 -12.67 -1.10
N ALA A 645 -23.06 -13.53 -1.65
CA ALA A 645 -21.61 -13.33 -1.66
C ALA A 645 -21.22 -12.01 -2.37
N LEU A 646 -21.79 -11.71 -3.53
CA LEU A 646 -21.51 -10.47 -4.25
C LEU A 646 -21.93 -9.22 -3.46
N LEU A 647 -23.10 -9.24 -2.83
CA LEU A 647 -23.55 -8.13 -1.96
C LEU A 647 -22.65 -7.96 -0.73
N VAL A 648 -22.22 -9.05 -0.09
CA VAL A 648 -21.25 -9.01 1.00
C VAL A 648 -19.92 -8.43 0.51
N GLY A 649 -19.44 -8.84 -0.67
CA GLY A 649 -18.24 -8.30 -1.30
C GLY A 649 -18.31 -6.79 -1.49
N LEU A 650 -19.41 -6.28 -2.07
CA LEU A 650 -19.64 -4.84 -2.24
C LEU A 650 -19.71 -4.08 -0.91
N ALA A 651 -20.41 -4.63 0.10
CA ALA A 651 -20.51 -4.01 1.43
C ALA A 651 -19.15 -3.92 2.12
N CYS A 652 -18.34 -4.98 2.05
CA CYS A 652 -16.97 -4.99 2.56
C CYS A 652 -16.06 -4.01 1.79
N SER A 653 -16.25 -3.85 0.48
CA SER A 653 -15.50 -2.93 -0.38
C SER A 653 -16.05 -1.49 -0.40
N SER A 654 -16.88 -1.11 0.58
CA SER A 654 -17.36 0.27 0.72
C SER A 654 -16.19 1.26 0.85
N PRO A 655 -16.17 2.38 0.10
CA PRO A 655 -15.16 3.42 0.27
C PRO A 655 -15.15 4.04 1.66
N GLU A 656 -16.32 4.13 2.31
CA GLU A 656 -16.46 4.60 3.68
C GLU A 656 -16.20 3.44 4.67
N PRO A 657 -15.15 3.51 5.51
CA PRO A 657 -14.80 2.43 6.45
C PRO A 657 -15.89 2.14 7.47
N ALA A 658 -16.63 3.16 7.91
CA ALA A 658 -17.68 3.04 8.92
C ALA A 658 -18.90 2.22 8.44
N LEU A 659 -19.08 2.08 7.12
CA LEU A 659 -20.17 1.29 6.53
C LEU A 659 -19.80 -0.18 6.34
N ARG A 660 -18.53 -0.55 6.53
CA ARG A 660 -18.09 -1.93 6.33
C ARG A 660 -18.54 -2.81 7.49
N PRO A 661 -19.09 -4.01 7.21
CA PRO A 661 -19.47 -4.93 8.27
C PRO A 661 -18.23 -5.50 8.98
N GLY A 662 -18.31 -5.74 10.29
CA GLY A 662 -17.27 -6.47 11.02
C GLY A 662 -17.18 -7.94 10.57
N MET A 663 -16.00 -8.54 10.64
CA MET A 663 -15.76 -9.89 10.09
C MET A 663 -16.64 -10.99 10.71
N ARG A 664 -17.05 -10.85 11.98
CA ARG A 664 -18.02 -11.76 12.60
C ARG A 664 -19.38 -11.74 11.90
N ALA A 665 -19.88 -10.55 11.55
CA ALA A 665 -21.12 -10.41 10.79
C ALA A 665 -20.95 -10.97 9.37
N VAL A 666 -19.78 -10.76 8.75
CA VAL A 666 -19.45 -11.33 7.43
C VAL A 666 -19.54 -12.85 7.43
N VAL A 667 -19.04 -13.53 8.46
CA VAL A 667 -19.17 -14.99 8.60
C VAL A 667 -20.65 -15.41 8.65
N GLN A 668 -21.47 -14.73 9.45
CA GLN A 668 -22.90 -15.04 9.55
C GLN A 668 -23.63 -14.83 8.22
N MET A 669 -23.29 -13.75 7.50
CA MET A 669 -23.87 -13.47 6.19
C MET A 669 -23.47 -14.52 5.15
N LEU A 670 -22.20 -14.88 5.06
CA LEU A 670 -21.74 -15.91 4.09
C LEU A 670 -22.31 -17.30 4.39
N SER A 671 -22.60 -17.62 5.66
CA SER A 671 -23.26 -18.86 6.08
C SER A 671 -24.77 -18.87 5.86
N GLY A 672 -25.37 -17.74 5.47
CA GLY A 672 -26.82 -17.59 5.31
C GLY A 672 -27.60 -17.43 6.63
N GLU A 673 -26.91 -17.21 7.75
CA GLU A 673 -27.52 -16.97 9.07
C GLU A 673 -28.00 -15.53 9.24
N ALA A 674 -27.46 -14.60 8.45
CA ALA A 674 -27.82 -13.19 8.43
C ALA A 674 -27.95 -12.66 6.99
N ASP A 675 -28.77 -11.63 6.80
CA ASP A 675 -28.92 -10.98 5.52
C ASP A 675 -27.85 -9.91 5.27
N PRO A 676 -27.38 -9.76 4.00
CA PRO A 676 -26.41 -8.74 3.65
C PRO A 676 -26.98 -7.34 3.90
N PRO A 677 -26.14 -6.36 4.32
CA PRO A 677 -26.59 -4.99 4.50
C PRO A 677 -27.03 -4.39 3.17
N PHE A 678 -27.83 -3.32 3.25
CA PHE A 678 -28.21 -2.57 2.07
C PHE A 678 -26.98 -1.97 1.39
N VAL A 679 -26.77 -2.30 0.11
CA VAL A 679 -25.73 -1.73 -0.74
C VAL A 679 -26.37 -0.73 -1.71
N PRO A 680 -25.99 0.55 -1.68
CA PRO A 680 -26.51 1.56 -2.60
C PRO A 680 -26.28 1.21 -4.08
N ALA A 681 -27.24 1.55 -4.95
CA ALA A 681 -27.15 1.29 -6.39
C ALA A 681 -26.00 2.06 -7.07
N ALA A 682 -25.76 3.31 -6.64
CA ALA A 682 -24.59 4.08 -7.05
C ALA A 682 -23.48 3.94 -6.00
N ARG A 683 -22.23 3.82 -6.45
CA ARG A 683 -21.09 3.77 -5.53
C ARG A 683 -20.97 5.11 -4.80
N PRO A 684 -20.90 5.12 -3.45
CA PRO A 684 -20.63 6.34 -2.72
C PRO A 684 -19.27 6.92 -3.14
N SER A 685 -19.22 8.21 -3.50
CA SER A 685 -17.96 8.94 -3.56
C SER A 685 -17.41 9.07 -2.13
N MET A 686 -16.10 8.92 -1.92
CA MET A 686 -15.52 9.25 -0.61
C MET A 686 -15.84 10.71 -0.29
N SER A 687 -16.72 10.93 0.67
CA SER A 687 -17.07 12.26 1.12
C SER A 687 -16.15 12.62 2.27
N PHE A 688 -15.18 13.51 2.03
CA PHE A 688 -14.55 14.27 3.11
C PHE A 688 -15.51 15.35 3.63
N SER A 689 -16.77 14.99 3.89
CA SER A 689 -17.69 15.89 4.58
C SER A 689 -17.38 15.84 6.07
N ALA A 690 -16.63 16.85 6.51
CA ALA A 690 -16.66 17.42 7.86
C ALA A 690 -16.97 16.44 9.01
N ASN A 691 -16.17 15.38 9.15
CA ASN A 691 -16.26 14.51 10.32
C ASN A 691 -15.16 14.88 11.31
N HIS A 692 -15.62 15.39 12.45
CA HIS A 692 -14.96 15.68 13.71
C HIS A 692 -13.89 14.65 14.14
N GLN A 693 -13.88 13.42 13.59
CA GLN A 693 -12.92 12.36 13.87
C GLN A 693 -11.52 12.60 13.28
N LEU A 694 -11.39 13.18 12.08
CA LEU A 694 -10.07 13.42 11.47
C LEU A 694 -9.34 14.55 12.20
N LEU A 695 -10.10 15.58 12.61
CA LEU A 695 -9.66 16.70 13.45
C LEU A 695 -9.32 16.29 14.89
N LEU A 696 -10.14 15.43 15.52
CA LEU A 696 -9.83 14.86 16.85
C LEU A 696 -8.54 14.01 16.80
N SER A 697 -8.36 13.22 15.74
CA SER A 697 -7.16 12.39 15.58
C SER A 697 -5.87 13.18 15.28
N LEU A 698 -6.01 14.44 14.87
CA LEU A 698 -4.88 15.38 14.73
C LEU A 698 -4.60 16.11 16.05
N GLN A 699 -5.59 16.34 16.89
CA GLN A 699 -5.43 16.99 18.20
C GLN A 699 -4.79 16.09 19.26
N ASP A 700 -5.03 14.77 19.22
CA ASP A 700 -4.33 13.82 20.09
C ASP A 700 -2.82 13.78 19.80
N SER A 701 -2.41 13.90 18.53
CA SER A 701 -0.99 14.00 18.14
C SER A 701 -0.30 15.31 18.53
N VAL A 702 -1.04 16.38 18.81
CA VAL A 702 -0.48 17.66 19.30
C VAL A 702 -0.40 17.69 20.83
N SER A 703 -1.23 16.90 21.51
CA SER A 703 -1.29 16.84 22.97
C SER A 703 -0.08 16.12 23.58
N ASP A 704 0.52 15.17 22.86
CA ASP A 704 1.74 14.47 23.31
C ASP A 704 3.04 15.26 23.11
N TYR A 705 3.03 16.30 22.27
CA TYR A 705 4.21 17.17 22.07
C TYR A 705 4.39 18.24 23.15
N ASN A 706 3.33 18.56 23.91
CA ASN A 706 3.41 19.51 25.03
C ASN A 706 3.96 18.89 26.33
N ALA A 707 4.20 17.57 26.36
CA ALA A 707 4.81 16.88 27.50
C ALA A 707 6.35 17.01 27.56
N LEU A 708 6.99 17.66 26.57
CA LEU A 708 8.45 17.81 26.49
C LEU A 708 9.00 19.21 26.82
N GLY A 709 8.19 20.13 27.35
CA GLY A 709 8.68 21.29 28.10
C GLY A 709 9.65 22.23 27.38
N LEU A 710 9.50 22.46 26.08
CA LEU A 710 10.27 23.46 25.36
C LEU A 710 9.46 24.75 25.21
N THR A 711 9.76 25.71 26.06
CA THR A 711 9.32 27.11 25.92
C THR A 711 10.00 27.74 24.71
N LEU A 712 9.25 28.14 23.70
CA LEU A 712 9.72 29.12 22.72
C LEU A 712 8.82 30.35 22.82
N SER A 713 9.48 31.44 23.19
CA SER A 713 8.97 32.78 23.43
C SER A 713 8.38 33.40 22.18
N ASP A 714 7.21 33.98 22.40
CA ASP A 714 6.43 34.83 21.52
C ASP A 714 7.19 36.11 21.12
N SER A 715 6.99 36.57 19.88
CA SER A 715 7.17 37.98 19.51
C SER A 715 6.43 38.36 18.21
N SER A 716 5.46 39.24 18.42
CA SER A 716 4.90 40.28 17.54
C SER A 716 3.98 39.88 16.38
N SER A 717 2.70 39.77 16.73
CA SER A 717 1.55 40.53 16.21
C SER A 717 1.72 41.40 14.95
N ASP A 718 0.80 41.22 13.98
CA ASP A 718 -0.19 42.27 13.73
C ASP A 718 -1.51 41.74 13.17
N SER A 719 -2.56 42.42 13.61
CA SER A 719 -3.98 42.09 13.60
C SER A 719 -4.69 42.31 12.26
N LEU A 720 -5.64 41.44 11.92
CA LEU A 720 -6.87 41.85 11.23
C LEU A 720 -8.10 41.16 11.86
N SER A 721 -9.01 42.02 12.32
CA SER A 721 -10.20 41.74 13.11
C SER A 721 -11.20 40.82 12.43
N SER A 722 -11.67 39.84 13.19
CA SER A 722 -12.96 39.19 12.97
C SER A 722 -14.07 40.09 13.48
N SER A 723 -15.00 40.50 12.63
CA SER A 723 -16.30 40.99 13.07
C SER A 723 -17.41 40.37 12.23
N SER A 724 -18.45 39.95 12.96
CA SER A 724 -19.76 39.49 12.49
C SER A 724 -19.86 37.99 12.24
N LEU A 725 -20.32 37.26 13.26
CA LEU A 725 -21.63 36.59 13.29
C LEU A 725 -21.69 35.61 14.48
N THR A 726 -22.04 36.09 15.67
CA THR A 726 -22.81 35.32 16.66
C THR A 726 -23.51 36.26 17.63
N SER A 727 -24.82 36.40 17.49
CA SER A 727 -25.74 36.60 18.62
C SER A 727 -27.05 35.97 18.16
N THR A 728 -27.60 34.95 18.81
CA THR A 728 -28.05 34.98 20.19
C THR A 728 -28.32 33.55 20.67
N LEU A 729 -27.82 33.19 21.87
CA LEU A 729 -28.54 32.40 22.89
C LEU A 729 -27.55 32.05 24.02
N ARG A 730 -27.53 32.90 25.05
CA ARG A 730 -27.03 32.55 26.38
C ARG A 730 -28.21 32.50 27.35
N ARG A 731 -28.43 31.28 27.87
CA ARG A 731 -28.60 30.91 29.28
C ARG A 731 -29.37 31.89 30.20
N GLY A 732 -30.48 31.38 30.73
CA GLY A 732 -30.95 31.66 32.08
C GLY A 732 -31.60 30.39 32.63
N GLY A 733 -30.94 29.71 33.57
CA GLY A 733 -31.54 28.62 34.33
C GLY A 733 -32.25 29.17 35.57
N HIS A 734 -33.34 28.53 35.97
CA HIS A 734 -33.67 28.19 37.35
C HIS A 734 -34.83 27.19 37.39
N ASP A 735 -34.83 26.44 38.48
CA ASP A 735 -35.60 25.26 38.84
C ASP A 735 -37.14 25.36 38.80
N ILE A 736 -37.72 24.18 39.10
CA ILE A 736 -39.00 23.89 39.77
C ILE A 736 -40.18 23.56 38.84
N GLY A 737 -40.72 22.34 38.98
CA GLY A 737 -42.17 22.12 38.90
C GLY A 737 -42.64 20.93 38.06
N PHE A 738 -42.92 19.83 38.74
CA PHE A 738 -43.81 18.74 38.31
C PHE A 738 -45.19 19.30 37.88
N SER A 739 -45.77 18.82 36.77
CA SER A 739 -47.23 18.72 36.58
C SER A 739 -47.60 18.02 35.26
N SER A 740 -48.31 16.90 35.39
CA SER A 740 -49.03 16.22 34.32
C SER A 740 -50.25 17.01 33.83
N THR A 741 -50.56 16.93 32.55
CA THR A 741 -51.89 16.93 31.87
C THR A 741 -51.57 16.99 30.37
N GLY A 742 -52.16 16.26 29.43
CA GLY A 742 -53.48 15.63 29.34
C GLY A 742 -54.17 16.19 28.09
N GLY A 743 -54.34 15.37 27.05
CA GLY A 743 -55.18 15.63 25.85
C GLY A 743 -54.57 16.60 24.82
N ASP A 744 -54.94 16.58 23.55
CA ASP A 744 -55.84 15.71 22.80
C ASP A 744 -55.62 15.98 21.29
N ALA A 745 -56.18 15.09 20.47
CA ALA A 745 -56.13 15.02 19.02
C ALA A 745 -56.25 16.34 18.21
N ARG A 746 -55.47 16.45 17.13
CA ARG A 746 -55.95 16.31 15.74
C ARG A 746 -54.82 16.23 14.73
#